data_AF-A0A520YME1-F1
#
_entry.id   AF-A0A520YME1-F1
#
_cell.length_a   1.000
_cell.length_b   1.000
_cell.length_c   1.000
_cell.angle_alpha   90.00
_cell.angle_beta   90.00
_cell.angle_gamma   90.00
#
_symmetry.space_group_name_H-M   'P 1'
#
loop_
_entity.id
_entity.type
_entity.pdbx_description
1 polymer ?
#
loop_
_entity_poly.entity_id
_entity_poly.type
_entity_poly.pdbx_seq_one_letter_code
_entity_poly.pdbx_strand_id
1 'polypeptide(L)'
;MKNIASISLGPLSLDCNFKTNFLGHDFEVVRIGTDNDFKAAEKLVAEWRDKVDALGLGLVHDHYWVGTHYFHQRDTAKLEKLAGDTLVSTGARLREIVQEWSLRSAQQELNSFFNNAKVLFLSGTTNYRLASVMGEYTENLSFADPVLQFGAPGLLHSLKALERYAAGSDPVLRFGPEDRVLPSLAPAKLVNKVLLKRAVRDADVVVASYHQLERYGPEDLDGKVVLTSTISPDRQQALKERGVRVVIDCSIQLFEQTVGLNIIEAMILAALGKPAKEIAHDDYLEIFTDLDLKPRIIYPIEGKKQINRFAFVIHPLSQKYLTNLKPLEILSKVSPPAVMDVVEKAIAHTPPMVYSPVEGIRSPSGVEAKGWLITVGGTPKQIMSHSPEFTYRQLLAAADMAKKMGAQIMGLGAFTKVVGDAGVTVAKRAPLPITTGNSYSASGALWAAHDAAARLGLVELEHGKRIKGKAMVVGATGAIGSACSRLLARTAEEVHLVSPESAKLLVLEKSILQESPEAKLVLASYADSDRSIGDMDMIVTATSGAGKKILDIMKVKPGCVITDVARPLDLPAEEVAKRPDVLVIESGEVYLPGEVRMKQIGFEDHNVVYACLAETIVLTLEGRFENFTLGRTIEWEKVHEIYKLGLKHGMRLAAISGVNGVFSDEDIDRVRRLALEAREKAKHPSGQHASGPDVALEE
;
A
#
# COMPACT_ATOMS: atom_id res chain seq x y z
N MET A 1 24.43 23.15 -41.86
CA MET A 1 24.35 21.78 -41.33
C MET A 1 25.46 21.62 -40.32
N LYS A 2 25.13 21.28 -39.08
CA LYS A 2 26.08 21.02 -37.98
C LYS A 2 26.41 19.53 -37.93
N ASN A 3 27.65 19.17 -37.61
CA ASN A 3 28.11 17.79 -37.57
C ASN A 3 28.43 17.39 -36.13
N ILE A 4 27.96 16.21 -35.71
CA ILE A 4 28.23 15.64 -34.39
C ILE A 4 28.86 14.27 -34.57
N ALA A 5 29.95 14.03 -33.87
CA ALA A 5 30.52 12.68 -33.74
C ALA A 5 30.43 12.22 -32.29
N SER A 6 29.80 11.06 -32.06
CA SER A 6 29.81 10.40 -30.76
C SER A 6 30.77 9.22 -30.76
N ILE A 7 31.87 9.37 -30.04
CA ILE A 7 32.85 8.30 -29.83
C ILE A 7 32.46 7.56 -28.54
N SER A 8 32.12 6.28 -28.66
CA SER A 8 31.56 5.50 -27.57
C SER A 8 32.43 4.28 -27.24
N LEU A 9 32.65 4.02 -25.95
CA LEU A 9 33.19 2.73 -25.47
C LEU A 9 32.19 1.57 -25.62
N GLY A 10 30.97 1.85 -26.09
CA GLY A 10 29.96 0.84 -26.39
C GLY A 10 30.25 0.04 -27.65
N PRO A 11 29.35 -0.91 -27.95
CA PRO A 11 29.56 -1.83 -29.04
C PRO A 11 29.47 -1.17 -30.41
N LEU A 12 30.22 -1.70 -31.38
CA LEU A 12 30.17 -1.33 -32.80
C LEU A 12 28.81 -1.62 -33.45
N SER A 13 28.06 -2.59 -32.92
CA SER A 13 26.73 -2.96 -33.43
C SER A 13 25.67 -1.87 -33.26
N LEU A 14 25.95 -0.84 -32.45
CA LEU A 14 25.08 0.32 -32.24
C LEU A 14 25.53 1.54 -33.07
N ASP A 15 26.46 1.37 -34.01
CA ASP A 15 26.93 2.46 -34.85
C ASP A 15 25.79 2.94 -35.75
N CYS A 16 25.66 4.25 -35.85
CA CYS A 16 24.58 4.86 -36.61
C CYS A 16 25.04 6.17 -37.25
N ASN A 17 24.40 6.50 -38.38
CA ASN A 17 24.48 7.80 -39.01
C ASN A 17 23.06 8.23 -39.37
N PHE A 18 22.63 9.40 -38.90
CA PHE A 18 21.32 9.95 -39.21
C PHE A 18 21.37 11.47 -39.31
N LYS A 19 20.38 12.02 -40.05
CA LYS A 19 20.16 13.45 -40.18
C LYS A 19 18.86 13.83 -39.48
N THR A 20 18.86 14.96 -38.80
CA THR A 20 17.68 15.44 -38.06
C THR A 20 17.67 16.96 -37.96
N ASN A 21 16.52 17.54 -37.67
CA ASN A 21 16.41 18.93 -37.25
C ASN A 21 16.27 18.98 -35.71
N PHE A 22 16.99 19.88 -35.05
CA PHE A 22 16.93 20.08 -33.61
C PHE A 22 17.26 21.53 -33.26
N LEU A 23 16.44 22.17 -32.42
CA LEU A 23 16.58 23.59 -32.04
C LEU A 23 16.76 24.55 -33.24
N GLY A 24 16.04 24.30 -34.34
CA GLY A 24 16.11 25.13 -35.54
C GLY A 24 17.35 24.92 -36.42
N HIS A 25 18.18 23.91 -36.13
CA HIS A 25 19.38 23.57 -36.90
C HIS A 25 19.29 22.16 -37.50
N ASP A 26 19.79 22.01 -38.74
CA ASP A 26 19.99 20.70 -39.35
C ASP A 26 21.31 20.08 -38.88
N PHE A 27 21.22 18.84 -38.40
CA PHE A 27 22.33 18.04 -37.88
C PHE A 27 22.59 16.79 -38.73
N GLU A 28 23.87 16.43 -38.87
CA GLU A 28 24.33 15.09 -39.23
C GLU A 28 25.05 14.49 -38.02
N VAL A 29 24.57 13.35 -37.53
CA VAL A 29 25.04 12.72 -36.31
C VAL A 29 25.60 11.35 -36.65
N VAL A 30 26.86 11.11 -36.27
CA VAL A 30 27.53 9.82 -36.41
C VAL A 30 27.90 9.29 -35.04
N ARG A 31 27.50 8.06 -34.71
CA ARG A 31 27.97 7.33 -33.52
C ARG A 31 28.92 6.22 -33.94
N ILE A 32 30.09 6.18 -33.32
CA ILE A 32 31.15 5.19 -33.56
C ILE A 32 31.49 4.51 -32.23
N GLY A 33 31.29 3.20 -32.17
CA GLY A 33 31.65 2.32 -31.07
C GLY A 33 33.12 1.94 -31.11
N THR A 34 33.61 1.41 -30.00
CA THR A 34 35.00 0.93 -29.88
C THR A 34 35.11 -0.39 -29.14
N ASP A 35 33.99 -1.05 -28.81
CA ASP A 35 33.96 -2.33 -28.09
C ASP A 35 34.84 -2.32 -26.81
N ASN A 36 34.76 -1.22 -26.05
CA ASN A 36 35.56 -0.96 -24.85
C ASN A 36 37.08 -0.83 -25.10
N ASP A 37 37.54 -0.62 -26.35
CA ASP A 37 38.94 -0.28 -26.67
C ASP A 37 39.19 1.22 -26.50
N PHE A 38 39.75 1.57 -25.33
CA PHE A 38 40.06 2.95 -25.00
C PHE A 38 41.10 3.58 -25.94
N LYS A 39 42.07 2.82 -26.46
CA LYS A 39 43.08 3.36 -27.40
C LYS A 39 42.46 3.66 -28.77
N ALA A 40 41.52 2.83 -29.21
CA ALA A 40 40.73 3.12 -30.40
C ALA A 40 39.91 4.41 -30.21
N ALA A 41 39.31 4.60 -29.03
CA ALA A 41 38.59 5.83 -28.70
C ALA A 41 39.49 7.07 -28.74
N GLU A 42 40.70 7.01 -28.18
CA GLU A 42 41.68 8.10 -28.25
C GLU A 42 42.01 8.50 -29.70
N LYS A 43 42.25 7.50 -30.56
CA LYS A 43 42.55 7.72 -31.97
C LYS A 43 41.37 8.38 -32.68
N LEU A 44 40.16 7.90 -32.42
CA LEU A 44 38.94 8.45 -33.03
C LEU A 44 38.66 9.88 -32.54
N VAL A 45 38.80 10.17 -31.25
CA VAL A 45 38.66 11.54 -30.74
C VAL A 45 39.67 12.48 -31.41
N ALA A 46 40.93 12.05 -31.54
CA ALA A 46 41.96 12.83 -32.23
C ALA A 46 41.73 12.96 -33.75
N GLU A 47 41.05 12.00 -34.37
CA GLU A 47 40.73 12.03 -35.80
C GLU A 47 39.54 12.94 -36.10
N TRP A 48 38.54 12.96 -35.22
CA TRP A 48 37.29 13.69 -35.38
C TRP A 48 37.35 15.12 -34.82
N ARG A 49 38.31 15.42 -33.94
CA ARG A 49 38.56 16.81 -33.51
C ARG A 49 38.72 17.72 -34.73
N ASP A 50 38.23 18.95 -34.63
CA ASP A 50 38.26 19.98 -35.68
C ASP A 50 37.45 19.66 -36.96
N LYS A 51 36.82 18.47 -37.06
CA LYS A 51 35.94 18.08 -38.18
C LYS A 51 34.45 18.16 -37.84
N VAL A 52 34.11 18.38 -36.58
CA VAL A 52 32.73 18.40 -36.07
C VAL A 52 32.51 19.61 -35.18
N ASP A 53 31.24 20.02 -35.04
CA ASP A 53 30.84 21.12 -34.17
C ASP A 53 30.90 20.71 -32.69
N ALA A 54 30.64 19.43 -32.38
CA ALA A 54 30.79 18.88 -31.04
C ALA A 54 31.04 17.36 -31.04
N LEU A 55 31.68 16.88 -29.98
CA LEU A 55 31.96 15.48 -29.69
C LEU A 55 31.13 15.00 -28.49
N GLY A 56 30.48 13.84 -28.65
CA GLY A 56 29.78 13.15 -27.57
C GLY A 56 30.54 11.91 -27.10
N LEU A 57 31.12 11.92 -25.90
CA LEU A 57 31.82 10.76 -25.32
C LEU A 57 30.82 9.80 -24.67
N GLY A 58 30.59 8.64 -25.30
CA GLY A 58 29.57 7.68 -24.87
C GLY A 58 30.12 6.54 -24.02
N LEU A 59 29.43 6.18 -22.94
CA LEU A 59 29.81 5.07 -22.03
C LEU A 59 31.20 5.22 -21.39
N VAL A 60 31.73 6.43 -21.33
CA VAL A 60 32.87 6.78 -20.48
C VAL A 60 32.39 7.01 -19.04
N HIS A 61 33.31 6.93 -18.07
CA HIS A 61 32.98 7.26 -16.69
C HIS A 61 32.88 8.78 -16.52
N ASP A 62 31.73 9.28 -16.08
CA ASP A 62 31.58 10.71 -15.83
C ASP A 62 32.45 11.16 -14.64
N HIS A 63 32.82 12.43 -14.64
CA HIS A 63 33.20 13.09 -13.40
C HIS A 63 31.98 13.19 -12.48
N TYR A 64 32.10 12.80 -11.21
CA TYR A 64 30.94 12.76 -10.31
C TYR A 64 31.27 13.15 -8.87
N TRP A 65 30.21 13.50 -8.13
CA TRP A 65 30.25 13.78 -6.70
C TRP A 65 29.58 12.67 -5.91
N VAL A 66 30.18 12.29 -4.78
CA VAL A 66 29.53 11.49 -3.74
C VAL A 66 29.58 12.29 -2.44
N GLY A 67 28.43 12.80 -2.01
CA GLY A 67 28.36 13.80 -0.96
C GLY A 67 29.19 15.03 -1.35
N THR A 68 30.21 15.34 -0.55
CA THR A 68 31.14 16.45 -0.81
C THR A 68 32.45 16.01 -1.48
N HIS A 69 32.59 14.73 -1.84
CA HIS A 69 33.81 14.19 -2.44
C HIS A 69 33.71 14.14 -3.96
N TYR A 70 34.68 14.75 -4.65
CA TYR A 70 34.74 14.77 -6.11
C TYR A 70 35.65 13.67 -6.67
N PHE A 71 35.12 12.91 -7.62
CA PHE A 71 35.83 11.85 -8.34
C PHE A 71 36.20 12.33 -9.74
N HIS A 72 37.50 12.56 -9.93
CA HIS A 72 38.06 12.92 -11.22
C HIS A 72 38.46 11.66 -12.01
N GLN A 73 37.79 11.40 -13.14
CA GLN A 73 38.09 10.27 -14.01
C GLN A 73 39.25 10.59 -14.95
N ARG A 74 40.34 9.83 -14.86
CA ARG A 74 41.57 10.10 -15.64
C ARG A 74 41.36 9.85 -17.14
N ASP A 75 40.68 8.78 -17.48
CA ASP A 75 40.44 8.37 -18.86
C ASP A 75 39.55 9.36 -19.59
N THR A 76 38.44 9.76 -18.97
CA THR A 76 37.55 10.79 -19.50
C THR A 76 38.28 12.12 -19.67
N ALA A 77 39.04 12.58 -18.66
CA ALA A 77 39.83 13.80 -18.77
C ALA A 77 40.89 13.73 -19.89
N LYS A 78 41.43 12.54 -20.17
CA LYS A 78 42.37 12.33 -21.28
C LYS A 78 41.68 12.49 -22.63
N LEU A 79 40.49 11.91 -22.80
CA LEU A 79 39.68 12.08 -24.02
C LEU A 79 39.21 13.53 -24.21
N GLU A 80 38.72 14.18 -23.15
CA GLU A 80 38.33 15.60 -23.16
C GLU A 80 39.51 16.49 -23.58
N LYS A 81 40.71 16.20 -23.07
CA LYS A 81 41.92 16.93 -23.45
C LYS A 81 42.31 16.70 -24.92
N LEU A 82 42.12 15.48 -25.45
CA LEU A 82 42.44 15.16 -26.85
C LEU A 82 41.55 15.88 -27.86
N ALA A 83 40.32 16.22 -27.47
CA ALA A 83 39.37 16.95 -28.30
C ALA A 83 39.75 18.41 -28.57
N GLY A 84 40.71 18.97 -27.83
CA GLY A 84 41.20 20.34 -28.04
C GLY A 84 40.09 21.38 -27.81
N ASP A 85 39.90 22.26 -28.79
CA ASP A 85 38.89 23.34 -28.73
C ASP A 85 37.50 22.89 -29.21
N THR A 86 37.36 21.66 -29.70
CA THR A 86 36.06 21.10 -30.09
C THR A 86 35.19 20.92 -28.85
N LEU A 87 33.92 21.35 -28.92
CA LEU A 87 32.98 21.22 -27.80
C LEU A 87 32.79 19.74 -27.45
N VAL A 88 32.91 19.37 -26.17
CA VAL A 88 32.81 17.98 -25.72
C VAL A 88 31.78 17.84 -24.61
N SER A 89 31.05 16.72 -24.65
CA SER A 89 30.12 16.32 -23.60
C SER A 89 30.14 14.81 -23.39
N THR A 90 30.03 14.36 -22.15
CA THR A 90 29.72 12.97 -21.77
C THR A 90 28.22 12.76 -21.50
N GLY A 91 27.42 13.82 -21.59
CA GLY A 91 26.01 13.88 -21.21
C GLY A 91 25.79 13.98 -19.70
N ALA A 92 26.83 14.16 -18.88
CA ALA A 92 26.71 14.12 -17.42
C ALA A 92 25.70 15.14 -16.87
N ARG A 93 25.78 16.39 -17.32
CA ARG A 93 24.94 17.48 -16.80
C ARG A 93 23.48 17.29 -17.20
N LEU A 94 23.22 17.00 -18.48
CA LEU A 94 21.88 16.64 -18.95
C LEU A 94 21.34 15.40 -18.23
N ARG A 95 22.18 14.39 -17.97
CA ARG A 95 21.79 13.17 -17.25
C ARG A 95 21.33 13.46 -15.83
N GLU A 96 22.02 14.33 -15.10
CA GLU A 96 21.59 14.72 -13.75
C GLU A 96 20.19 15.31 -13.75
N ILE A 97 19.92 16.23 -14.69
CA ILE A 97 18.60 16.87 -14.85
C ILE A 97 17.54 15.82 -15.22
N VAL A 98 17.79 15.02 -16.26
CA VAL A 98 16.82 14.05 -16.79
C VAL A 98 16.53 12.93 -15.78
N GLN A 99 17.54 12.42 -15.08
CA GLN A 99 17.35 11.38 -14.05
C GLN A 99 16.51 11.90 -12.89
N GLU A 100 16.81 13.08 -12.37
CA GLU A 100 16.03 13.70 -11.28
C GLU A 100 14.60 13.97 -11.72
N TRP A 101 14.43 14.59 -12.89
CA TRP A 101 13.12 14.86 -13.47
C TRP A 101 12.31 13.57 -13.68
N SER A 102 12.89 12.54 -14.31
CA SER A 102 12.22 11.25 -14.55
C SER A 102 11.75 10.60 -13.24
N LEU A 103 12.59 10.64 -12.20
CA LEU A 103 12.26 10.07 -10.90
C LEU A 103 11.11 10.84 -10.23
N ARG A 104 11.20 12.18 -10.18
CA ARG A 104 10.20 13.04 -9.54
C ARG A 104 8.85 13.00 -10.28
N SER A 105 8.88 13.01 -11.61
CA SER A 105 7.67 12.86 -12.41
C SER A 105 7.03 11.49 -12.20
N ALA A 106 7.80 10.41 -12.18
CA ALA A 106 7.25 9.08 -11.89
C ALA A 106 6.63 9.01 -10.49
N GLN A 107 7.24 9.63 -9.47
CA GLN A 107 6.65 9.72 -8.14
C GLN A 107 5.28 10.41 -8.14
N GLN A 108 5.12 11.47 -8.92
CA GLN A 108 3.90 12.26 -9.01
C GLN A 108 2.82 11.55 -9.85
N GLU A 109 3.15 11.11 -11.06
CA GLU A 109 2.22 10.49 -12.00
C GLU A 109 1.71 9.13 -11.52
N LEU A 110 2.53 8.38 -10.79
CA LEU A 110 2.19 7.05 -10.29
C LEU A 110 1.72 7.06 -8.83
N ASN A 111 1.44 8.24 -8.26
CA ASN A 111 0.88 8.44 -6.93
C ASN A 111 1.63 7.71 -5.80
N SER A 112 2.69 8.33 -5.27
CA SER A 112 3.46 7.83 -4.12
C SER A 112 4.22 6.51 -4.38
N PHE A 113 4.61 6.29 -5.63
CA PHE A 113 5.14 5.03 -6.14
C PHE A 113 6.41 4.53 -5.42
N PHE A 114 7.31 5.44 -5.04
CA PHE A 114 8.56 5.10 -4.35
C PHE A 114 8.48 5.12 -2.83
N ASN A 115 7.34 5.52 -2.25
CA ASN A 115 7.21 5.62 -0.80
C ASN A 115 7.61 4.28 -0.17
N ASN A 116 8.62 4.33 0.69
CA ASN A 116 9.18 3.17 1.40
C ASN A 116 9.54 1.94 0.54
N ALA A 117 9.69 2.09 -0.78
CA ALA A 117 10.08 1.01 -1.67
C ALA A 117 11.51 0.54 -1.37
N LYS A 118 11.79 -0.75 -1.53
CA LYS A 118 13.16 -1.26 -1.44
C LYS A 118 13.87 -1.00 -2.75
N VAL A 119 14.91 -0.17 -2.70
CA VAL A 119 15.63 0.27 -3.91
C VAL A 119 17.05 -0.26 -3.86
N LEU A 120 17.43 -1.03 -4.88
CA LEU A 120 18.80 -1.49 -5.07
C LEU A 120 19.47 -0.69 -6.17
N PHE A 121 20.55 -0.01 -5.82
CA PHE A 121 21.48 0.59 -6.78
C PHE A 121 22.60 -0.40 -7.05
N LEU A 122 22.77 -0.79 -8.32
CA LEU A 122 23.95 -1.55 -8.73
C LEU A 122 25.21 -0.67 -8.81
N SER A 123 25.03 0.65 -8.88
CA SER A 123 26.12 1.62 -8.75
C SER A 123 25.58 2.90 -8.12
N GLY A 124 25.72 3.01 -6.81
CA GLY A 124 25.33 4.17 -6.04
C GLY A 124 26.25 5.36 -6.24
N THR A 125 27.57 5.14 -6.32
CA THR A 125 28.54 6.24 -6.44
C THR A 125 28.33 7.03 -7.73
N THR A 126 28.12 6.34 -8.85
CA THR A 126 27.88 6.98 -10.17
C THR A 126 26.47 7.55 -10.31
N ASN A 127 25.53 7.17 -9.43
CA ASN A 127 24.14 7.65 -9.44
C ASN A 127 23.80 8.34 -8.11
N TYR A 128 24.78 9.01 -7.49
CA TYR A 128 24.63 9.55 -6.14
C TYR A 128 23.51 10.60 -6.05
N ARG A 129 23.40 11.48 -7.06
CA ARG A 129 22.32 12.47 -7.13
C ARG A 129 20.96 11.79 -7.16
N LEU A 130 20.77 10.81 -8.04
CA LEU A 130 19.54 10.02 -8.14
C LEU A 130 19.24 9.27 -6.83
N ALA A 131 20.25 8.69 -6.18
CA ALA A 131 20.11 8.04 -4.88
C ALA A 131 19.71 9.01 -3.77
N SER A 132 20.23 10.24 -3.81
CA SER A 132 19.90 11.30 -2.86
C SER A 132 18.44 11.73 -2.99
N VAL A 133 17.98 11.95 -4.23
CA VAL A 133 16.56 12.27 -4.51
C VAL A 133 15.66 11.10 -4.14
N MET A 134 16.04 9.86 -4.46
CA MET A 134 15.30 8.66 -4.03
C MET A 134 15.19 8.57 -2.51
N GLY A 135 16.23 9.01 -1.79
CA GLY A 135 16.26 9.08 -0.33
C GLY A 135 15.22 10.01 0.29
N GLU A 136 14.64 10.93 -0.48
CA GLU A 136 13.49 11.75 -0.05
C GLU A 136 12.20 10.93 0.07
N TYR A 137 12.09 9.82 -0.66
CA TYR A 137 10.89 8.97 -0.73
C TYR A 137 11.03 7.66 0.04
N THR A 138 12.25 7.15 0.20
CA THR A 138 12.50 5.88 0.89
C THR A 138 13.85 5.81 1.59
N GLU A 139 13.85 5.25 2.80
CA GLU A 139 15.06 4.92 3.56
C GLU A 139 15.58 3.52 3.23
N ASN A 140 14.80 2.68 2.54
CA ASN A 140 15.14 1.30 2.20
C ASN A 140 16.08 1.22 0.98
N LEU A 141 17.20 1.95 1.05
CA LEU A 141 18.21 1.99 0.00
C LEU A 141 19.25 0.89 0.23
N SER A 142 19.68 0.24 -0.84
CA SER A 142 20.80 -0.71 -0.85
C SER A 142 21.74 -0.42 -2.01
N PHE A 143 23.04 -0.53 -1.79
CA PHE A 143 24.07 -0.20 -2.77
C PHE A 143 25.03 -1.38 -2.92
N ALA A 144 25.21 -1.85 -4.16
CA ALA A 144 26.05 -3.00 -4.49
C ALA A 144 27.51 -2.63 -4.82
N ASP A 145 27.88 -1.35 -4.69
CA ASP A 145 29.19 -0.81 -5.04
C ASP A 145 30.37 -1.63 -4.47
N PRO A 146 30.41 -2.02 -3.17
CA PRO A 146 31.52 -2.82 -2.64
C PRO A 146 31.65 -4.20 -3.31
N VAL A 147 30.51 -4.82 -3.63
CA VAL A 147 30.45 -6.14 -4.26
C VAL A 147 30.96 -6.07 -5.69
N LEU A 148 30.54 -5.05 -6.44
CA LEU A 148 30.81 -4.92 -7.86
C LEU A 148 32.18 -4.32 -8.16
N GLN A 149 32.68 -3.42 -7.31
CA GLN A 149 34.00 -2.78 -7.50
C GLN A 149 35.14 -3.62 -6.92
N PHE A 150 34.98 -4.18 -5.72
CA PHE A 150 36.08 -4.89 -5.01
C PHE A 150 35.79 -6.36 -4.71
N GLY A 151 34.61 -6.88 -5.05
CA GLY A 151 34.24 -8.24 -4.69
C GLY A 151 34.01 -8.45 -3.20
N ALA A 152 33.77 -7.39 -2.42
CA ALA A 152 33.51 -7.49 -0.99
C ALA A 152 32.10 -8.09 -0.74
N PRO A 153 31.95 -9.03 0.22
CA PRO A 153 30.67 -9.67 0.49
C PRO A 153 29.79 -8.78 1.40
N GLY A 154 29.17 -7.74 0.84
CA GLY A 154 28.25 -6.89 1.59
C GLY A 154 27.68 -5.73 0.79
N LEU A 155 26.42 -5.37 1.10
CA LEU A 155 25.74 -4.19 0.56
C LEU A 155 25.84 -3.03 1.57
N LEU A 156 25.80 -1.80 1.07
CA LEU A 156 25.62 -0.62 1.92
C LEU A 156 24.13 -0.29 1.97
N HIS A 157 23.64 0.18 3.12
CA HIS A 157 22.21 0.39 3.35
C HIS A 157 21.82 1.85 3.66
N SER A 158 22.69 2.81 3.35
CA SER A 158 22.39 4.24 3.52
C SER A 158 23.31 5.11 2.67
N LEU A 159 22.86 6.33 2.34
CA LEU A 159 23.69 7.33 1.67
C LEU A 159 24.97 7.63 2.47
N LYS A 160 24.87 7.76 3.79
CA LYS A 160 26.04 7.96 4.67
C LYS A 160 27.05 6.81 4.59
N ALA A 161 26.58 5.56 4.44
CA ALA A 161 27.47 4.41 4.27
C ALA A 161 28.15 4.45 2.88
N LEU A 162 27.42 4.86 1.85
CA LEU A 162 27.94 5.06 0.49
C LEU A 162 29.00 6.18 0.45
N GLU A 163 28.77 7.32 1.10
CA GLU A 163 29.73 8.43 1.20
C GLU A 163 31.03 7.98 1.88
N ARG A 164 30.94 7.27 3.01
CA ARG A 164 32.13 6.75 3.71
C ARG A 164 32.89 5.74 2.87
N TYR A 165 32.16 4.86 2.19
CA TYR A 165 32.76 3.89 1.27
C TYR A 165 33.50 4.59 0.14
N ALA A 166 32.85 5.57 -0.49
CA ALA A 166 33.43 6.34 -1.59
C ALA A 166 34.72 7.04 -1.14
N ALA A 167 34.69 7.77 -0.03
CA ALA A 167 35.87 8.44 0.53
C ALA A 167 37.03 7.48 0.86
N GLY A 168 36.74 6.28 1.36
CA GLY A 168 37.75 5.26 1.67
C GLY A 168 38.30 4.51 0.44
N SER A 169 37.49 4.37 -0.61
CA SER A 169 37.82 3.62 -1.82
C SER A 169 38.59 4.45 -2.87
N ASP A 170 38.48 5.78 -2.81
CA ASP A 170 39.01 6.71 -3.81
C ASP A 170 40.52 6.53 -4.11
N PRO A 171 41.42 6.36 -3.12
CA PRO A 171 42.83 6.10 -3.43
C PRO A 171 43.04 4.81 -4.23
N VAL A 172 42.27 3.77 -3.93
CA VAL A 172 42.41 2.47 -4.61
C VAL A 172 41.86 2.54 -6.05
N LEU A 173 40.72 3.22 -6.25
CA LEU A 173 40.15 3.43 -7.58
C LEU A 173 41.01 4.37 -8.45
N ARG A 174 41.70 5.35 -7.84
CA ARG A 174 42.61 6.28 -8.54
C ARG A 174 43.95 5.68 -8.94
N PHE A 175 44.44 4.66 -8.24
CA PHE A 175 45.79 4.10 -8.43
C PHE A 175 45.81 2.62 -8.84
N GLY A 176 44.64 1.97 -8.97
CA GLY A 176 44.52 0.61 -9.49
C GLY A 176 44.55 0.53 -11.03
N PRO A 177 45.03 -0.56 -11.63
CA PRO A 177 44.87 -0.81 -13.06
C PRO A 177 43.39 -1.02 -13.43
N GLU A 178 42.93 -0.36 -14.50
CA GLU A 178 41.52 -0.27 -14.98
C GLU A 178 40.80 -1.62 -15.16
N ASP A 179 41.54 -2.71 -15.43
CA ASP A 179 41.00 -4.03 -15.81
C ASP A 179 40.85 -5.06 -14.66
N ARG A 180 40.91 -4.65 -13.39
CA ARG A 180 40.75 -5.60 -12.28
C ARG A 180 39.62 -5.23 -11.33
N VAL A 181 38.48 -5.90 -11.53
CA VAL A 181 37.86 -6.62 -10.40
C VAL A 181 39.00 -7.43 -9.80
N LEU A 182 39.50 -7.04 -8.61
CA LEU A 182 40.48 -7.82 -7.85
C LEU A 182 40.11 -9.30 -8.01
N PRO A 183 41.03 -10.20 -8.43
CA PRO A 183 40.70 -11.59 -8.68
C PRO A 183 40.24 -12.20 -7.37
N SER A 184 38.94 -12.11 -7.11
CA SER A 184 38.30 -12.78 -6.02
C SER A 184 38.41 -14.26 -6.36
N LEU A 185 38.92 -15.02 -5.39
CA LEU A 185 39.01 -16.47 -5.50
C LEU A 185 37.66 -17.00 -6.01
N ALA A 186 37.66 -18.00 -6.90
CA ALA A 186 36.44 -18.53 -7.52
C ALA A 186 35.25 -18.74 -6.55
N PRO A 187 35.44 -19.17 -5.28
CA PRO A 187 34.36 -19.24 -4.29
C PRO A 187 33.72 -17.88 -3.97
N ALA A 188 34.52 -16.82 -3.83
CA ALA A 188 34.03 -15.47 -3.53
C ALA A 188 33.20 -14.87 -4.69
N LYS A 189 33.57 -15.17 -5.95
CA LYS A 189 32.75 -14.79 -7.12
C LYS A 189 31.37 -15.43 -7.09
N LEU A 190 31.28 -16.70 -6.72
CA LEU A 190 30.01 -17.41 -6.63
C LEU A 190 29.12 -16.85 -5.52
N VAL A 191 29.71 -16.61 -4.33
CA VAL A 191 29.01 -15.99 -3.19
C VAL A 191 28.47 -14.61 -3.58
N ASN A 192 29.27 -13.78 -4.23
CA ASN A 192 28.84 -12.45 -4.67
C ASN A 192 27.72 -12.51 -5.71
N LYS A 193 27.76 -13.48 -6.64
CA LYS A 193 26.68 -13.69 -7.61
C LYS A 193 25.36 -14.05 -6.93
N VAL A 194 25.40 -14.95 -5.93
CA VAL A 194 24.21 -15.34 -5.15
C VAL A 194 23.69 -14.16 -4.33
N LEU A 195 24.57 -13.40 -3.70
CA LEU A 195 24.23 -12.18 -2.95
C LEU A 195 23.50 -11.16 -3.84
N LEU A 196 24.04 -10.86 -5.04
CA LEU A 196 23.45 -9.90 -5.97
C LEU A 196 22.10 -10.37 -6.51
N LYS A 197 21.97 -11.64 -6.91
CA LYS A 197 20.66 -12.18 -7.34
C LYS A 197 19.63 -12.09 -6.23
N ARG A 198 20.00 -12.41 -4.99
CA ARG A 198 19.11 -12.24 -3.83
C ARG A 198 18.73 -10.78 -3.61
N ALA A 199 19.70 -9.86 -3.68
CA ALA A 199 19.44 -8.43 -3.53
C ALA A 199 18.46 -7.90 -4.58
N VAL A 200 18.60 -8.33 -5.84
CA VAL A 200 17.68 -7.98 -6.93
C VAL A 200 16.28 -8.56 -6.66
N ARG A 201 16.17 -9.80 -6.21
CA ARG A 201 14.88 -10.43 -5.85
C ARG A 201 14.20 -9.75 -4.67
N ASP A 202 14.97 -9.29 -3.68
CA ASP A 202 14.46 -8.63 -2.47
C ASP A 202 14.06 -7.17 -2.73
N ALA A 203 14.56 -6.53 -3.79
CA ALA A 203 14.25 -5.15 -4.16
C ALA A 203 12.89 -5.03 -4.87
N ASP A 204 12.22 -3.88 -4.70
CA ASP A 204 11.06 -3.48 -5.50
C ASP A 204 11.49 -2.75 -6.78
N VAL A 205 12.54 -1.92 -6.64
CA VAL A 205 13.12 -1.08 -7.69
C VAL A 205 14.60 -1.41 -7.85
N VAL A 206 15.05 -1.60 -9.09
CA VAL A 206 16.46 -1.80 -9.42
C VAL A 206 16.94 -0.62 -10.26
N VAL A 207 17.96 0.09 -9.77
CA VAL A 207 18.62 1.17 -10.48
C VAL A 207 19.93 0.64 -11.06
N ALA A 208 19.98 0.56 -12.38
CA ALA A 208 21.09 -0.06 -13.08
C ALA A 208 21.17 0.42 -14.54
N SER A 209 22.36 0.33 -15.13
CA SER A 209 22.46 0.39 -16.59
C SER A 209 21.81 -0.84 -17.22
N TYR A 210 21.31 -0.70 -18.46
CA TYR A 210 20.72 -1.81 -19.19
C TYR A 210 21.67 -3.03 -19.28
N HIS A 211 22.96 -2.80 -19.56
CA HIS A 211 23.96 -3.88 -19.61
C HIS A 211 24.10 -4.64 -18.28
N GLN A 212 23.95 -3.97 -17.14
CA GLN A 212 23.97 -4.66 -15.85
C GLN A 212 22.71 -5.52 -15.65
N LEU A 213 21.55 -5.08 -16.17
CA LEU A 213 20.29 -5.82 -16.11
C LEU A 213 20.32 -7.11 -16.95
N GLU A 214 21.07 -7.15 -18.05
CA GLU A 214 21.18 -8.33 -18.92
C GLU A 214 21.69 -9.59 -18.20
N ARG A 215 22.38 -9.43 -17.07
CA ARG A 215 22.91 -10.52 -16.24
C ARG A 215 21.83 -11.27 -15.45
N TYR A 216 20.62 -10.72 -15.39
CA TYR A 216 19.52 -11.23 -14.58
C TYR A 216 18.41 -11.83 -15.47
N GLY A 217 17.88 -12.96 -15.01
CA GLY A 217 16.82 -13.70 -15.70
C GLY A 217 15.42 -13.31 -15.23
N PRO A 218 14.37 -13.92 -15.81
CA PRO A 218 12.99 -13.73 -15.37
C PRO A 218 12.78 -14.02 -13.88
N GLU A 219 13.50 -14.99 -13.31
CA GLU A 219 13.42 -15.35 -11.90
C GLU A 219 13.94 -14.27 -10.93
N ASP A 220 14.68 -13.30 -11.46
CA ASP A 220 15.26 -12.20 -10.70
C ASP A 220 14.47 -10.89 -10.91
N LEU A 221 14.02 -10.62 -12.15
CA LEU A 221 13.41 -9.34 -12.55
C LEU A 221 11.87 -9.34 -12.68
N ASP A 222 11.19 -10.49 -12.52
CA ASP A 222 9.73 -10.51 -12.61
C ASP A 222 9.07 -9.61 -11.55
N GLY A 223 8.13 -8.79 -12.03
CA GLY A 223 7.40 -7.84 -11.21
C GLY A 223 8.23 -6.66 -10.70
N LYS A 224 9.49 -6.49 -11.14
CA LYS A 224 10.34 -5.37 -10.72
C LYS A 224 10.03 -4.10 -11.50
N VAL A 225 10.36 -2.98 -10.85
CA VAL A 225 10.56 -1.69 -11.52
C VAL A 225 12.04 -1.55 -11.82
N VAL A 226 12.39 -1.07 -13.00
CA VAL A 226 13.77 -0.73 -13.32
C VAL A 226 13.89 0.75 -13.68
N LEU A 227 14.85 1.44 -13.05
CA LEU A 227 15.34 2.74 -13.50
C LEU A 227 16.61 2.51 -14.29
N THR A 228 16.55 2.82 -15.58
CA THR A 228 17.63 2.65 -16.55
C THR A 228 17.48 3.70 -17.64
N SER A 229 18.40 3.78 -18.58
CA SER A 229 18.33 4.73 -19.70
C SER A 229 18.44 4.01 -21.05
N THR A 230 18.08 4.73 -22.12
CA THR A 230 18.25 4.32 -23.52
C THR A 230 17.48 3.04 -23.87
N ILE A 231 16.17 3.05 -23.62
CA ILE A 231 15.31 1.88 -23.85
C ILE A 231 14.71 1.93 -25.25
N SER A 232 15.34 1.17 -26.16
CA SER A 232 14.84 0.92 -27.51
C SER A 232 13.71 -0.13 -27.51
N PRO A 233 12.96 -0.28 -28.62
CA PRO A 233 11.92 -1.31 -28.74
C PRO A 233 12.43 -2.74 -28.42
N ASP A 234 13.61 -3.11 -28.90
CA ASP A 234 14.21 -4.43 -28.62
C ASP A 234 14.53 -4.61 -27.13
N ARG A 235 15.06 -3.56 -26.49
CA ARG A 235 15.35 -3.57 -25.04
C ARG A 235 14.07 -3.65 -24.22
N GLN A 236 13.02 -2.96 -24.64
CA GLN A 236 11.70 -3.05 -24.03
C GLN A 236 11.13 -4.47 -24.12
N GLN A 237 11.24 -5.11 -25.29
CA GLN A 237 10.83 -6.50 -25.50
C GLN A 237 11.65 -7.47 -24.62
N ALA A 238 12.97 -7.28 -24.54
CA ALA A 238 13.83 -8.06 -23.68
C ALA A 238 13.49 -7.92 -22.18
N LEU A 239 13.09 -6.72 -21.73
CA LEU A 239 12.63 -6.50 -20.36
C LEU A 239 11.24 -7.09 -20.10
N LYS A 240 10.35 -7.06 -21.10
CA LYS A 240 9.05 -7.73 -21.08
C LYS A 240 9.20 -9.24 -20.85
N GLU A 241 10.09 -9.89 -21.60
CA GLU A 241 10.39 -11.32 -21.46
C GLU A 241 10.94 -11.70 -20.08
N ARG A 242 11.58 -10.75 -19.40
CA ARG A 242 12.09 -10.91 -18.03
C ARG A 242 11.04 -10.56 -16.95
N GLY A 243 9.81 -10.23 -17.34
CA GLY A 243 8.72 -9.94 -16.40
C GLY A 243 8.76 -8.54 -15.78
N VAL A 244 9.62 -7.64 -16.26
CA VAL A 244 9.72 -6.26 -15.75
C VAL A 244 8.40 -5.53 -15.95
N ARG A 245 7.89 -4.94 -14.87
CA ARG A 245 6.56 -4.33 -14.85
C ARG A 245 6.56 -2.89 -15.35
N VAL A 246 7.51 -2.11 -14.85
CA VAL A 246 7.63 -0.68 -15.17
C VAL A 246 9.10 -0.38 -15.43
N VAL A 247 9.35 0.37 -16.50
CA VAL A 247 10.66 0.92 -16.82
C VAL A 247 10.53 2.42 -16.75
N ILE A 248 11.32 3.05 -15.87
CA ILE A 248 11.49 4.50 -15.85
C ILE A 248 12.75 4.77 -16.65
N ASP A 249 12.55 5.18 -17.89
CA ASP A 249 13.61 5.42 -18.85
C ASP A 249 14.15 6.84 -18.64
N CYS A 250 15.30 6.94 -17.98
CA CYS A 250 16.04 8.18 -17.73
C CYS A 250 16.77 8.67 -18.98
N SER A 251 16.12 8.60 -20.14
CA SER A 251 16.58 9.16 -21.41
C SER A 251 15.48 9.97 -22.08
N ILE A 252 15.83 10.72 -23.11
CA ILE A 252 14.89 11.53 -23.90
C ILE A 252 14.80 10.88 -25.29
N GLN A 253 13.58 10.70 -25.79
CA GLN A 253 13.35 10.18 -27.14
C GLN A 253 12.87 11.30 -28.05
N LEU A 254 13.84 11.99 -28.66
CA LEU A 254 13.59 13.06 -29.62
C LEU A 254 13.47 12.56 -31.06
N PHE A 255 14.05 11.40 -31.35
CA PHE A 255 14.22 10.87 -32.70
C PHE A 255 13.62 9.46 -32.81
N GLU A 256 13.53 8.90 -34.01
CA GLU A 256 13.15 7.50 -34.18
C GLU A 256 14.15 6.55 -33.50
N GLN A 257 15.44 6.88 -33.58
CA GLN A 257 16.51 6.13 -32.93
C GLN A 257 16.66 6.57 -31.47
N THR A 258 16.74 5.59 -30.56
CA THR A 258 17.08 5.86 -29.16
C THR A 258 18.58 6.17 -29.03
N VAL A 259 18.91 7.41 -28.71
CA VAL A 259 20.29 7.90 -28.57
C VAL A 259 20.66 8.19 -27.12
N GLY A 260 21.96 8.18 -26.82
CA GLY A 260 22.47 8.53 -25.50
C GLY A 260 22.41 10.04 -25.22
N LEU A 261 22.32 10.42 -23.94
CA LEU A 261 22.29 11.84 -23.54
C LEU A 261 23.59 12.59 -23.91
N ASN A 262 24.70 11.88 -24.10
CA ASN A 262 25.94 12.45 -24.61
C ASN A 262 25.80 12.99 -26.05
N ILE A 263 24.96 12.36 -26.89
CA ILE A 263 24.66 12.84 -28.24
C ILE A 263 23.74 14.07 -28.15
N ILE A 264 22.68 14.00 -27.34
CA ILE A 264 21.72 15.09 -27.19
C ILE A 264 22.40 16.34 -26.63
N GLU A 265 23.20 16.19 -25.57
CA GLU A 265 23.92 17.31 -24.98
C GLU A 265 24.96 17.87 -25.96
N ALA A 266 25.69 17.05 -26.72
CA ALA A 266 26.58 17.54 -27.78
C ALA A 266 25.84 18.35 -28.87
N MET A 267 24.63 17.93 -29.26
CA MET A 267 23.78 18.70 -30.17
C MET A 267 23.36 20.04 -29.56
N ILE A 268 23.04 20.08 -28.26
CA ILE A 268 22.74 21.34 -27.54
C ILE A 268 23.98 22.25 -27.53
N LEU A 269 25.16 21.73 -27.21
CA LEU A 269 26.41 22.50 -27.22
C LEU A 269 26.66 23.12 -28.59
N ALA A 270 26.51 22.31 -29.64
CA ALA A 270 26.70 22.74 -31.02
C ALA A 270 25.64 23.78 -31.44
N ALA A 271 24.36 23.61 -31.07
CA ALA A 271 23.29 24.57 -31.38
C ALA A 271 23.56 25.93 -30.73
N LEU A 272 23.92 25.94 -29.44
CA LEU A 272 24.16 27.17 -28.67
C LEU A 272 25.54 27.78 -28.92
N GLY A 273 26.49 27.02 -29.47
CA GLY A 273 27.87 27.45 -29.68
C GLY A 273 28.63 27.71 -28.37
N LYS A 274 28.22 27.05 -27.28
CA LYS A 274 28.78 27.25 -25.93
C LYS A 274 29.21 25.92 -25.33
N PRO A 275 30.32 25.86 -24.57
CA PRO A 275 30.69 24.67 -23.82
C PRO A 275 29.71 24.41 -22.66
N ALA A 276 29.61 23.16 -22.23
CA ALA A 276 28.63 22.72 -21.23
C ALA A 276 28.65 23.53 -19.93
N LYS A 277 29.81 24.05 -19.51
CA LYS A 277 30.00 24.88 -18.31
C LYS A 277 29.39 26.29 -18.40
N GLU A 278 29.17 26.81 -19.60
CA GLU A 278 28.65 28.16 -19.86
C GLU A 278 27.15 28.19 -20.13
N ILE A 279 26.52 27.02 -20.28
CA ILE A 279 25.07 26.88 -20.42
C ILE A 279 24.43 27.06 -19.04
N ALA A 280 23.43 27.92 -18.92
CA ALA A 280 22.66 28.12 -17.71
C ALA A 280 21.65 26.99 -17.50
N HIS A 281 21.12 26.83 -16.29
CA HIS A 281 20.01 25.88 -16.07
C HIS A 281 18.75 26.32 -16.83
N ASP A 282 18.52 27.63 -16.93
CA ASP A 282 17.38 28.21 -17.66
C ASP A 282 17.39 27.84 -19.14
N ASP A 283 18.57 27.76 -19.78
CA ASP A 283 18.69 27.30 -21.17
C ASP A 283 18.13 25.86 -21.34
N TYR A 284 18.41 24.96 -20.40
CA TYR A 284 17.85 23.60 -20.44
C TYR A 284 16.33 23.59 -20.20
N LEU A 285 15.82 24.45 -19.32
CA LEU A 285 14.39 24.55 -19.03
C LEU A 285 13.61 25.07 -20.24
N GLU A 286 14.14 26.08 -20.93
CA GLU A 286 13.57 26.59 -22.19
C GLU A 286 13.54 25.47 -23.24
N ILE A 287 14.66 24.79 -23.46
CA ILE A 287 14.75 23.67 -24.42
C ILE A 287 13.72 22.57 -24.09
N PHE A 288 13.58 22.20 -22.82
CA PHE A 288 12.65 21.14 -22.40
C PHE A 288 11.20 21.55 -22.60
N THR A 289 10.89 22.83 -22.36
CA THR A 289 9.56 23.40 -22.50
C THR A 289 9.16 23.53 -23.97
N ASP A 290 10.06 24.08 -24.80
CA ASP A 290 9.82 24.29 -26.22
C ASP A 290 9.63 22.97 -26.99
N LEU A 291 10.30 21.92 -26.55
CA LEU A 291 10.19 20.58 -27.13
C LEU A 291 9.05 19.73 -26.54
N ASP A 292 8.27 20.27 -25.59
CA ASP A 292 7.24 19.54 -24.83
C ASP A 292 7.74 18.17 -24.34
N LEU A 293 8.95 18.14 -23.76
CA LEU A 293 9.55 16.89 -23.32
C LEU A 293 8.74 16.27 -22.19
N LYS A 294 8.48 14.96 -22.32
CA LYS A 294 7.76 14.17 -21.31
C LYS A 294 8.61 13.05 -20.73
N PRO A 295 8.45 12.74 -19.44
CA PRO A 295 9.14 11.62 -18.82
C PRO A 295 8.70 10.31 -19.49
N ARG A 296 9.63 9.38 -19.65
CA ARG A 296 9.38 8.10 -20.33
C ARG A 296 9.12 7.00 -19.31
N ILE A 297 7.85 6.85 -18.93
CA ILE A 297 7.37 5.73 -18.12
C ILE A 297 6.81 4.66 -19.06
N ILE A 298 7.52 3.54 -19.17
CA ILE A 298 7.19 2.46 -20.09
C ILE A 298 6.60 1.29 -19.29
N TYR A 299 5.55 0.68 -19.83
CA TYR A 299 4.92 -0.54 -19.31
C TYR A 299 5.20 -1.69 -20.29
N PRO A 300 6.28 -2.47 -20.12
CA PRO A 300 6.60 -3.55 -21.05
C PRO A 300 5.47 -4.61 -21.15
N ILE A 301 4.71 -4.78 -20.05
CA ILE A 301 3.57 -5.68 -19.98
C ILE A 301 2.30 -4.87 -19.76
N GLU A 302 1.40 -4.92 -20.73
CA GLU A 302 0.12 -4.21 -20.66
C GLU A 302 -0.69 -4.63 -19.42
N GLY A 303 -1.32 -3.65 -18.76
CA GLY A 303 -2.16 -3.86 -17.58
C GLY A 303 -1.42 -4.15 -16.27
N LYS A 304 -0.11 -4.48 -16.27
CA LYS A 304 0.65 -4.58 -15.01
C LYS A 304 1.19 -3.20 -14.62
N LYS A 305 0.59 -2.55 -13.61
CA LYS A 305 0.96 -1.19 -13.19
C LYS A 305 1.89 -1.13 -11.99
N GLN A 306 1.36 -1.11 -10.76
CA GLN A 306 2.14 -0.95 -9.54
C GLN A 306 1.80 -2.05 -8.53
N ILE A 307 2.81 -2.43 -7.73
CA ILE A 307 2.62 -3.25 -6.54
C ILE A 307 2.88 -2.35 -5.34
N ASN A 308 1.83 -2.12 -4.57
CA ASN A 308 1.88 -1.39 -3.31
C ASN A 308 1.87 -2.37 -2.14
N ARG A 309 2.47 -1.95 -1.02
CA ARG A 309 2.77 -2.83 0.11
C ARG A 309 2.13 -2.34 1.39
N PHE A 310 1.56 -3.25 2.18
CA PHE A 310 0.98 -2.94 3.49
C PHE A 310 1.43 -3.90 4.58
N ALA A 311 1.20 -3.51 5.83
CA ALA A 311 1.23 -4.42 6.96
C ALA A 311 -0.11 -4.35 7.72
N PHE A 312 -0.46 -5.42 8.41
CA PHE A 312 -1.66 -5.42 9.24
C PHE A 312 -1.39 -6.16 10.53
N VAL A 313 -1.64 -5.51 11.66
CA VAL A 313 -1.43 -6.10 12.97
C VAL A 313 -2.62 -6.98 13.35
N ILE A 314 -2.35 -8.23 13.67
CA ILE A 314 -3.30 -9.20 14.21
C ILE A 314 -2.87 -9.61 15.62
N HIS A 315 -3.79 -10.24 16.35
CA HIS A 315 -3.46 -10.94 17.59
C HIS A 315 -4.33 -12.20 17.72
N PRO A 316 -3.94 -13.18 18.56
CA PRO A 316 -4.75 -14.35 18.84
C PRO A 316 -6.08 -13.93 19.48
N LEU A 317 -7.22 -14.33 18.88
CA LEU A 317 -8.56 -13.97 19.38
C LEU A 317 -8.95 -14.72 20.66
N SER A 318 -8.27 -15.82 20.99
CA SER A 318 -8.49 -16.58 22.23
C SER A 318 -7.27 -17.44 22.61
N GLN A 319 -7.26 -17.97 23.84
CA GLN A 319 -6.25 -18.95 24.29
C GLN A 319 -6.25 -20.22 23.41
N LYS A 320 -7.39 -20.64 22.83
CA LYS A 320 -7.47 -21.76 21.86
C LYS A 320 -6.73 -21.49 20.55
N TYR A 321 -6.54 -20.23 20.17
CA TYR A 321 -5.77 -19.86 18.98
C TYR A 321 -4.25 -19.93 19.23
N LEU A 322 -3.81 -19.71 20.48
CA LEU A 322 -2.40 -19.87 20.89
C LEU A 322 -1.97 -21.34 20.90
N THR A 323 -2.90 -22.26 21.17
CA THR A 323 -2.61 -23.71 21.20
C THR A 323 -2.42 -24.32 19.81
N ASN A 324 -2.79 -23.63 18.72
CA ASN A 324 -2.61 -24.15 17.35
C ASN A 324 -1.19 -23.95 16.78
N LEU A 325 -0.26 -23.39 17.55
CA LEU A 325 1.16 -23.38 17.23
C LEU A 325 1.76 -24.74 17.65
N LYS A 326 2.24 -25.55 16.70
CA LYS A 326 2.72 -26.93 16.91
C LYS A 326 3.61 -27.17 18.16
N PRO A 327 4.51 -26.26 18.58
CA PRO A 327 5.29 -26.45 19.82
C PRO A 327 4.46 -26.26 21.10
N LEU A 328 3.43 -25.41 21.07
CA LEU A 328 2.58 -25.07 22.21
C LEU A 328 1.39 -26.03 22.36
N GLU A 329 0.94 -26.65 21.27
CA GLU A 329 -0.16 -27.63 21.29
C GLU A 329 0.15 -28.85 22.17
N ILE A 330 1.41 -29.28 22.17
CA ILE A 330 1.92 -30.39 22.98
C ILE A 330 1.98 -29.98 24.46
N LEU A 331 2.40 -28.75 24.74
CA LEU A 331 2.45 -28.22 26.11
C LEU A 331 1.05 -28.00 26.69
N SER A 332 0.09 -27.51 25.89
CA SER A 332 -1.25 -27.16 26.36
C SER A 332 -2.15 -28.35 26.68
N LYS A 333 -1.90 -29.52 26.07
CA LYS A 333 -2.68 -30.74 26.32
C LYS A 333 -2.37 -31.40 27.68
N VAL A 334 -1.30 -30.98 28.37
CA VAL A 334 -0.79 -31.63 29.59
C VAL A 334 -0.52 -30.64 30.75
N SER A 335 -0.68 -29.33 30.54
CA SER A 335 -0.27 -28.32 31.53
C SER A 335 -1.42 -27.77 32.39
N PRO A 336 -1.24 -27.60 33.71
CA PRO A 336 -2.21 -26.94 34.60
C PRO A 336 -2.52 -25.47 34.22
N PRO A 337 -3.69 -24.91 34.57
CA PRO A 337 -4.08 -23.52 34.26
C PRO A 337 -3.05 -22.47 34.69
N ALA A 338 -2.36 -22.67 35.81
CA ALA A 338 -1.33 -21.78 36.31
C ALA A 338 -0.09 -21.69 35.39
N VAL A 339 0.25 -22.78 34.70
CA VAL A 339 1.34 -22.80 33.71
C VAL A 339 0.93 -22.02 32.46
N MET A 340 -0.33 -22.14 32.04
CA MET A 340 -0.86 -21.37 30.91
C MET A 340 -0.86 -19.86 31.16
N ASP A 341 -1.19 -19.40 32.38
CA ASP A 341 -1.07 -17.98 32.74
C ASP A 341 0.39 -17.46 32.69
N VAL A 342 1.38 -18.29 33.05
CA VAL A 342 2.81 -17.94 32.93
C VAL A 342 3.25 -17.88 31.47
N VAL A 343 2.84 -18.85 30.66
CA VAL A 343 3.08 -18.86 29.21
C VAL A 343 2.45 -17.64 28.54
N GLU A 344 1.24 -17.26 28.93
CA GLU A 344 0.53 -16.09 28.41
C GLU A 344 1.28 -14.78 28.72
N LYS A 345 1.82 -14.65 29.94
CA LYS A 345 2.68 -13.52 30.33
C LYS A 345 4.00 -13.48 29.55
N ALA A 346 4.61 -14.63 29.30
CA ALA A 346 5.84 -14.72 28.52
C ALA A 346 5.59 -14.34 27.03
N ILE A 347 4.52 -14.86 26.44
CA ILE A 347 4.12 -14.56 25.06
C ILE A 347 3.80 -13.08 24.88
N ALA A 348 3.22 -12.41 25.88
CA ALA A 348 2.94 -10.97 25.82
C ALA A 348 4.18 -10.10 25.53
N HIS A 349 5.37 -10.53 25.97
CA HIS A 349 6.64 -9.82 25.78
C HIS A 349 7.39 -10.25 24.51
N THR A 350 6.83 -11.18 23.73
CA THR A 350 7.47 -11.66 22.50
C THR A 350 7.48 -10.54 21.45
N PRO A 351 8.59 -10.33 20.73
CA PRO A 351 8.64 -9.34 19.67
C PRO A 351 7.63 -9.66 18.55
N PRO A 352 7.21 -8.66 17.77
CA PRO A 352 6.34 -8.87 16.62
C PRO A 352 6.97 -9.85 15.62
N MET A 353 6.13 -10.66 14.99
CA MET A 353 6.56 -11.63 13.99
C MET A 353 5.60 -11.71 12.82
N VAL A 354 6.11 -12.06 11.64
CA VAL A 354 5.27 -12.30 10.46
C VAL A 354 4.47 -13.57 10.68
N TYR A 355 3.15 -13.42 10.76
CA TYR A 355 2.24 -14.56 10.75
C TYR A 355 2.09 -15.13 9.34
N SER A 356 1.81 -14.27 8.36
CA SER A 356 1.63 -14.65 6.96
C SER A 356 1.99 -13.50 6.01
N PRO A 357 2.67 -13.76 4.88
CA PRO A 357 2.57 -12.86 3.73
C PRO A 357 1.13 -12.88 3.17
N VAL A 358 0.74 -11.82 2.49
CA VAL A 358 -0.52 -11.67 1.77
C VAL A 358 -0.20 -11.29 0.33
N GLU A 359 -0.64 -12.10 -0.62
CA GLU A 359 -0.43 -11.88 -2.04
C GLU A 359 -1.70 -12.14 -2.86
N GLY A 360 -1.66 -11.78 -4.14
CA GLY A 360 -2.70 -12.12 -5.11
C GLY A 360 -3.90 -11.17 -5.14
N ILE A 361 -3.86 -10.09 -4.35
CA ILE A 361 -4.85 -9.02 -4.40
C ILE A 361 -4.59 -8.17 -5.65
N ARG A 362 -5.56 -8.12 -6.56
CA ARG A 362 -5.42 -7.39 -7.83
C ARG A 362 -6.67 -6.59 -8.13
N SER A 363 -6.52 -5.27 -8.23
CA SER A 363 -7.58 -4.37 -8.64
C SER A 363 -7.87 -4.49 -10.14
N PRO A 364 -9.13 -4.26 -10.58
CA PRO A 364 -9.47 -4.10 -12.00
C PRO A 364 -8.65 -3.01 -12.72
N SER A 365 -8.07 -2.06 -12.00
CA SER A 365 -7.21 -1.00 -12.57
C SER A 365 -5.80 -1.47 -12.95
N GLY A 366 -5.43 -2.72 -12.64
CA GLY A 366 -4.09 -3.27 -12.86
C GLY A 366 -3.10 -3.04 -11.71
N VAL A 367 -3.55 -2.40 -10.62
CA VAL A 367 -2.78 -2.21 -9.39
C VAL A 367 -2.90 -3.46 -8.51
N GLU A 368 -1.80 -3.86 -7.90
CA GLU A 368 -1.72 -4.97 -6.96
C GLU A 368 -1.37 -4.50 -5.55
N ALA A 369 -1.89 -5.20 -4.54
CA ALA A 369 -1.48 -5.04 -3.16
C ALA A 369 -0.82 -6.32 -2.65
N LYS A 370 0.32 -6.18 -1.99
CA LYS A 370 0.97 -7.25 -1.22
C LYS A 370 1.19 -6.80 0.20
N GLY A 371 1.30 -7.71 1.14
CA GLY A 371 1.55 -7.28 2.51
C GLY A 371 1.88 -8.38 3.47
N TRP A 372 1.83 -8.04 4.75
CA TRP A 372 2.16 -8.96 5.84
C TRP A 372 1.16 -8.82 6.97
N LEU A 373 0.64 -9.96 7.41
CA LEU A 373 -0.03 -10.07 8.70
C LEU A 373 1.05 -10.21 9.77
N ILE A 374 1.13 -9.24 10.68
CA ILE A 374 2.10 -9.20 11.77
C ILE A 374 1.36 -9.51 13.05
N THR A 375 1.77 -10.54 13.77
CA THR A 375 1.22 -10.82 15.10
C THR A 375 2.08 -10.14 16.16
N VAL A 376 1.43 -9.51 17.14
CA VAL A 376 2.07 -8.97 18.34
C VAL A 376 1.75 -9.89 19.53
N GLY A 377 2.73 -10.03 20.44
CA GLY A 377 2.55 -10.80 21.66
C GLY A 377 1.44 -10.24 22.56
N GLY A 378 0.59 -11.13 23.09
CA GLY A 378 -0.43 -10.80 24.09
C GLY A 378 -1.84 -11.25 23.70
N THR A 379 -2.53 -11.92 24.61
CA THR A 379 -3.97 -12.17 24.50
C THR A 379 -4.75 -10.89 24.80
N PRO A 380 -6.06 -10.83 24.49
CA PRO A 380 -6.92 -9.73 24.93
C PRO A 380 -6.82 -9.45 26.44
N LYS A 381 -6.76 -10.52 27.27
CA LYS A 381 -6.59 -10.42 28.74
C LYS A 381 -5.29 -9.70 29.10
N GLN A 382 -4.16 -10.08 28.49
CA GLN A 382 -2.87 -9.43 28.74
C GLN A 382 -2.86 -7.99 28.26
N ILE A 383 -3.32 -7.74 27.03
CA ILE A 383 -3.36 -6.39 26.43
C ILE A 383 -4.17 -5.42 27.32
N MET A 384 -5.27 -5.88 27.91
CA MET A 384 -6.09 -5.07 28.82
C MET A 384 -5.53 -4.96 30.25
N SER A 385 -4.71 -5.92 30.69
CA SER A 385 -4.10 -5.91 32.03
C SER A 385 -2.85 -5.02 32.16
N HIS A 386 -2.26 -4.62 31.02
CA HIS A 386 -1.10 -3.73 30.97
C HIS A 386 -1.49 -2.29 30.71
N SER A 387 -0.57 -1.36 30.96
CA SER A 387 -0.76 0.04 30.58
C SER A 387 -0.82 0.19 29.05
N PRO A 388 -1.51 1.22 28.52
CA PRO A 388 -1.54 1.48 27.08
C PRO A 388 -0.15 1.58 26.44
N GLU A 389 0.83 2.11 27.17
CA GLU A 389 2.22 2.25 26.70
C GLU A 389 2.91 0.90 26.42
N PHE A 390 2.53 -0.16 27.14
CA PHE A 390 3.02 -1.51 26.84
C PHE A 390 2.66 -1.92 25.41
N THR A 391 1.38 -1.77 25.06
CA THR A 391 0.86 -2.08 23.72
C THR A 391 1.45 -1.15 22.67
N TYR A 392 1.61 0.15 22.97
CA TYR A 392 2.24 1.09 22.04
C TYR A 392 3.65 0.66 21.65
N ARG A 393 4.49 0.21 22.60
CA ARG A 393 5.84 -0.29 22.28
C ARG A 393 5.82 -1.47 21.32
N GLN A 394 4.90 -2.41 21.51
CA GLN A 394 4.74 -3.58 20.64
C GLN A 394 4.29 -3.16 19.22
N LEU A 395 3.34 -2.23 19.13
CA LEU A 395 2.85 -1.70 17.86
C LEU A 395 3.93 -0.88 17.12
N LEU A 396 4.75 -0.12 17.83
CA LEU A 396 5.88 0.62 17.24
C LEU A 396 6.96 -0.33 16.72
N ALA A 397 7.29 -1.39 17.47
CA ALA A 397 8.19 -2.43 16.97
C ALA A 397 7.64 -3.13 15.71
N ALA A 398 6.32 -3.35 15.65
CA ALA A 398 5.68 -3.91 14.46
C ALA A 398 5.75 -2.92 13.28
N ALA A 399 5.57 -1.62 13.53
CA ALA A 399 5.69 -0.58 12.52
C ALA A 399 7.13 -0.45 11.99
N ASP A 400 8.15 -0.52 12.85
CA ASP A 400 9.56 -0.53 12.46
C ASP A 400 9.89 -1.74 11.59
N MET A 401 9.38 -2.92 11.97
CA MET A 401 9.53 -4.15 11.20
C MET A 401 8.85 -4.02 9.83
N ALA A 402 7.60 -3.55 9.80
CA ALA A 402 6.83 -3.31 8.59
C ALA A 402 7.53 -2.31 7.64
N LYS A 403 8.09 -1.22 8.17
CA LYS A 403 8.84 -0.24 7.38
C LYS A 403 10.05 -0.88 6.71
N LYS A 404 10.87 -1.63 7.44
CA LYS A 404 12.03 -2.36 6.89
C LYS A 404 11.64 -3.41 5.84
N MET A 405 10.44 -3.96 5.96
CA MET A 405 9.90 -4.91 4.99
C MET A 405 9.35 -4.24 3.73
N GLY A 406 9.23 -2.90 3.71
CA GLY A 406 8.76 -2.11 2.56
C GLY A 406 7.27 -1.77 2.60
N ALA A 407 6.57 -2.01 3.72
CA ALA A 407 5.17 -1.63 3.87
C ALA A 407 5.01 -0.11 3.90
N GLN A 408 4.04 0.41 3.15
CA GLN A 408 3.79 1.85 3.02
C GLN A 408 2.73 2.37 3.99
N ILE A 409 1.91 1.47 4.53
CA ILE A 409 0.89 1.75 5.55
C ILE A 409 0.73 0.52 6.43
N MET A 410 0.34 0.73 7.69
CA MET A 410 0.01 -0.35 8.61
C MET A 410 -1.39 -0.20 9.21
N GLY A 411 -2.19 -1.25 9.14
CA GLY A 411 -3.49 -1.33 9.80
C GLY A 411 -3.39 -1.91 11.21
N LEU A 412 -4.24 -1.44 12.12
CA LEU A 412 -4.38 -1.93 13.50
C LEU A 412 -5.64 -2.80 13.63
N GLY A 413 -5.48 -4.10 13.85
CA GLY A 413 -6.59 -5.05 13.97
C GLY A 413 -7.08 -5.26 15.41
N ALA A 414 -8.37 -5.60 15.53
CA ALA A 414 -9.01 -6.10 16.73
C ALA A 414 -8.67 -5.30 18.01
N PHE A 415 -8.22 -5.91 19.11
CA PHE A 415 -8.05 -5.19 20.38
C PHE A 415 -6.97 -4.09 20.31
N THR A 416 -6.01 -4.18 19.39
CA THR A 416 -4.96 -3.16 19.25
C THR A 416 -5.50 -1.79 18.84
N LYS A 417 -6.68 -1.74 18.20
CA LYS A 417 -7.35 -0.49 17.80
C LYS A 417 -8.15 0.18 18.93
N VAL A 418 -8.43 -0.54 20.01
CA VAL A 418 -9.26 -0.05 21.14
C VAL A 418 -8.40 0.45 22.31
N VAL A 419 -7.15 -0.02 22.39
CA VAL A 419 -6.23 0.33 23.48
C VAL A 419 -5.86 1.81 23.44
N GLY A 420 -5.92 2.45 24.61
CA GLY A 420 -5.52 3.84 24.80
C GLY A 420 -6.37 4.81 23.97
N ASP A 421 -5.71 5.55 23.07
CA ASP A 421 -6.30 6.63 22.27
C ASP A 421 -6.70 6.21 20.84
N ALA A 422 -6.92 4.91 20.63
CA ALA A 422 -7.37 4.34 19.34
C ALA A 422 -6.42 4.70 18.17
N GLY A 423 -5.13 4.45 18.40
CA GLY A 423 -4.09 4.57 17.38
C GLY A 423 -3.52 5.97 17.20
N VAL A 424 -4.02 7.00 17.87
CA VAL A 424 -3.51 8.38 17.74
C VAL A 424 -2.05 8.50 18.20
N THR A 425 -1.71 7.93 19.35
CA THR A 425 -0.32 7.94 19.86
C THR A 425 0.60 7.12 18.96
N VAL A 426 0.13 5.96 18.50
CA VAL A 426 0.90 5.09 17.59
C VAL A 426 1.17 5.82 16.27
N ALA A 427 0.15 6.42 15.66
CA ALA A 427 0.27 7.17 14.42
C ALA A 427 1.22 8.37 14.50
N LYS A 428 1.32 9.01 15.67
CA LYS A 428 2.27 10.11 15.91
C LYS A 428 3.73 9.65 16.04
N ARG A 429 3.96 8.41 16.47
CA ARG A 429 5.30 7.88 16.80
C ARG A 429 5.81 6.86 15.79
N ALA A 430 4.92 6.21 15.03
CA ALA A 430 5.26 5.18 14.07
C ALA A 430 6.03 5.79 12.88
N PRO A 431 6.97 5.05 12.28
CA PRO A 431 7.77 5.54 11.17
C PRO A 431 7.04 5.40 9.81
N LEU A 432 5.78 4.97 9.81
CA LEU A 432 4.90 4.84 8.65
C LEU A 432 3.44 5.20 9.03
N PRO A 433 2.59 5.57 8.06
CA PRO A 433 1.18 5.86 8.28
C PRO A 433 0.39 4.69 8.89
N ILE A 434 -0.60 5.03 9.71
CA ILE A 434 -1.41 4.09 10.49
C ILE A 434 -2.90 4.29 10.20
N THR A 435 -3.65 3.19 10.10
CA THR A 435 -5.11 3.24 10.14
C THR A 435 -5.69 2.17 11.06
N THR A 436 -6.86 2.44 11.64
CA THR A 436 -7.58 1.50 12.53
C THR A 436 -8.57 0.61 11.78
N GLY A 437 -8.91 0.93 10.53
CA GLY A 437 -9.90 0.18 9.78
C GLY A 437 -11.36 0.48 10.16
N ASN A 438 -11.60 1.44 11.05
CA ASN A 438 -12.93 1.66 11.59
C ASN A 438 -13.90 2.33 10.61
N SER A 439 -13.41 3.08 9.61
CA SER A 439 -14.29 3.72 8.63
C SER A 439 -14.89 2.66 7.72
N TYR A 440 -14.06 1.74 7.21
CA TYR A 440 -14.55 0.61 6.43
C TYR A 440 -15.37 -0.35 7.30
N SER A 441 -15.04 -0.52 8.59
CA SER A 441 -15.89 -1.31 9.50
C SER A 441 -17.30 -0.73 9.64
N ALA A 442 -17.43 0.60 9.78
CA ALA A 442 -18.73 1.26 9.80
C ALA A 442 -19.45 1.15 8.44
N SER A 443 -18.71 1.31 7.34
CA SER A 443 -19.25 1.11 5.99
C SER A 443 -19.76 -0.32 5.78
N GLY A 444 -18.98 -1.34 6.12
CA GLY A 444 -19.34 -2.74 5.98
C GLY A 444 -20.54 -3.14 6.83
N ALA A 445 -20.65 -2.59 8.04
CA ALA A 445 -21.83 -2.77 8.89
C ALA A 445 -23.10 -2.21 8.21
N LEU A 446 -23.07 -0.95 7.76
CA LEU A 446 -24.22 -0.35 7.09
C LEU A 446 -24.53 -0.98 5.73
N TRP A 447 -23.50 -1.46 5.02
CA TRP A 447 -23.65 -2.17 3.76
C TRP A 447 -24.37 -3.50 3.96
N ALA A 448 -23.93 -4.30 4.94
CA ALA A 448 -24.60 -5.54 5.32
C ALA A 448 -26.04 -5.30 5.80
N ALA A 449 -26.24 -4.28 6.64
CA ALA A 449 -27.56 -3.91 7.13
C ALA A 449 -28.51 -3.53 5.99
N HIS A 450 -28.02 -2.76 5.01
CA HIS A 450 -28.77 -2.38 3.82
C HIS A 450 -29.12 -3.60 2.94
N ASP A 451 -28.15 -4.47 2.64
CA ASP A 451 -28.38 -5.69 1.84
C ASP A 451 -29.39 -6.63 2.53
N ALA A 452 -29.26 -6.83 3.84
CA ALA A 452 -30.20 -7.61 4.64
C ALA A 452 -31.61 -7.02 4.61
N ALA A 453 -31.75 -5.71 4.82
CA ALA A 453 -33.05 -5.05 4.78
C ALA A 453 -33.71 -5.12 3.40
N ALA A 454 -32.92 -4.97 2.33
CA ALA A 454 -33.38 -5.08 0.96
C ALA A 454 -33.87 -6.49 0.63
N ARG A 455 -33.10 -7.54 0.99
CA ARG A 455 -33.47 -8.94 0.76
C ARG A 455 -34.66 -9.37 1.62
N LEU A 456 -34.76 -8.89 2.86
CA LEU A 456 -35.89 -9.17 3.74
C LEU A 456 -37.19 -8.52 3.22
N GLY A 457 -37.11 -7.37 2.55
CA GLY A 457 -38.23 -6.79 1.80
C GLY A 457 -39.43 -6.40 2.66
N LEU A 458 -39.21 -6.01 3.92
CA LEU A 458 -40.23 -5.56 4.86
C LEU A 458 -40.24 -4.04 5.08
N VAL A 459 -39.32 -3.33 4.44
CA VAL A 459 -39.18 -1.86 4.46
C VAL A 459 -39.04 -1.39 3.02
N GLU A 460 -39.74 -0.30 2.66
CA GLU A 460 -39.64 0.30 1.33
C GLU A 460 -38.33 1.08 1.19
N LEU A 461 -37.49 0.66 0.24
CA LEU A 461 -36.22 1.31 -0.09
C LEU A 461 -36.37 2.04 -1.43
N GLU A 462 -36.64 3.35 -1.39
CA GLU A 462 -36.69 4.19 -2.59
C GLU A 462 -35.37 4.93 -2.80
N HIS A 463 -34.80 4.84 -4.01
CA HIS A 463 -33.54 5.50 -4.32
C HIS A 463 -33.66 7.03 -4.24
N GLY A 464 -32.73 7.67 -3.53
CA GLY A 464 -32.68 9.13 -3.38
C GLY A 464 -33.70 9.71 -2.40
N LYS A 465 -34.53 8.89 -1.74
CA LYS A 465 -35.43 9.33 -0.66
C LYS A 465 -35.00 8.76 0.68
N ARG A 466 -35.42 9.44 1.75
CA ARG A 466 -35.32 8.88 3.10
C ARG A 466 -36.19 7.63 3.21
N ILE A 467 -35.63 6.60 3.84
CA ILE A 467 -36.31 5.35 4.15
C ILE A 467 -37.36 5.64 5.22
N LYS A 468 -38.62 5.29 4.93
CA LYS A 468 -39.74 5.34 5.88
C LYS A 468 -39.63 4.19 6.90
N GLY A 469 -38.60 4.26 7.72
CA GLY A 469 -38.26 3.24 8.70
C GLY A 469 -37.48 3.84 9.85
N LYS A 470 -37.57 3.18 11.00
CA LYS A 470 -36.89 3.60 12.23
C LYS A 470 -35.62 2.80 12.44
N ALA A 471 -34.53 3.50 12.75
CA ALA A 471 -33.25 2.87 13.04
C ALA A 471 -32.80 3.15 14.48
N MET A 472 -32.06 2.22 15.08
CA MET A 472 -31.43 2.38 16.38
C MET A 472 -29.93 2.09 16.29
N VAL A 473 -29.11 2.88 16.99
CA VAL A 473 -27.67 2.63 17.13
C VAL A 473 -27.33 2.46 18.60
N VAL A 474 -26.98 1.24 19.00
CA VAL A 474 -26.53 0.90 20.35
C VAL A 474 -25.01 1.00 20.43
N GLY A 475 -24.52 1.84 21.35
CA GLY A 475 -23.13 2.28 21.35
C GLY A 475 -22.90 3.51 20.46
N ALA A 476 -23.90 4.38 20.31
CA ALA A 476 -23.88 5.54 19.43
C ALA A 476 -22.69 6.49 19.65
N THR A 477 -22.14 6.56 20.87
CA THR A 477 -20.99 7.43 21.19
C THR A 477 -19.62 6.78 20.92
N GLY A 478 -19.61 5.53 20.46
CA GLY A 478 -18.40 4.83 20.04
C GLY A 478 -17.91 5.26 18.66
N ALA A 479 -16.72 4.80 18.26
CA ALA A 479 -16.12 5.17 16.98
C ALA A 479 -17.01 4.79 15.79
N ILE A 480 -17.34 3.50 15.69
CA ILE A 480 -18.22 2.97 14.63
C ILE A 480 -19.65 3.47 14.82
N GLY A 481 -20.19 3.39 16.05
CA GLY A 481 -21.56 3.81 16.35
C GLY A 481 -21.82 5.26 15.93
N SER A 482 -20.90 6.18 16.23
CA SER A 482 -21.09 7.61 15.92
C SER A 482 -21.07 7.92 14.42
N ALA A 483 -20.32 7.14 13.63
CA ALA A 483 -20.36 7.20 12.18
C ALA A 483 -21.68 6.62 11.64
N CYS A 484 -22.11 5.46 12.15
CA CYS A 484 -23.39 4.86 11.80
C CYS A 484 -24.56 5.78 12.11
N SER A 485 -24.56 6.43 13.28
CA SER A 485 -25.57 7.41 13.69
C SER A 485 -25.67 8.59 12.72
N ARG A 486 -24.55 9.17 12.28
CA ARG A 486 -24.52 10.26 11.30
C ARG A 486 -25.07 9.85 9.95
N LEU A 487 -24.65 8.69 9.46
CA LEU A 487 -25.10 8.18 8.15
C LEU A 487 -26.59 7.81 8.17
N LEU A 488 -27.04 7.10 9.21
CA LEU A 488 -28.45 6.75 9.38
C LEU A 488 -29.34 7.99 9.56
N ALA A 489 -28.87 9.04 10.25
CA ALA A 489 -29.62 10.29 10.41
C ALA A 489 -29.91 11.01 9.08
N ARG A 490 -29.09 10.75 8.04
CA ARG A 490 -29.29 11.27 6.68
C ARG A 490 -30.27 10.42 5.87
N THR A 491 -30.40 9.13 6.18
CA THR A 491 -31.12 8.16 5.34
C THR A 491 -32.42 7.64 5.94
N ALA A 492 -32.52 7.52 7.25
CA ALA A 492 -33.71 7.02 7.94
C ALA A 492 -34.66 8.17 8.34
N GLU A 493 -35.94 7.85 8.52
CA GLU A 493 -36.94 8.81 8.97
C GLU A 493 -36.72 9.22 10.43
N GLU A 494 -36.35 8.28 11.28
CA GLU A 494 -36.13 8.46 12.72
C GLU A 494 -34.97 7.59 13.19
N VAL A 495 -34.06 8.17 13.98
CA VAL A 495 -32.88 7.47 14.51
C VAL A 495 -32.80 7.58 16.04
N HIS A 496 -32.75 6.42 16.68
CA HIS A 496 -32.58 6.28 18.12
C HIS A 496 -31.10 6.12 18.46
N LEU A 497 -30.54 7.07 19.20
CA LEU A 497 -29.14 7.08 19.63
C LEU A 497 -29.08 6.54 21.06
N VAL A 498 -28.42 5.39 21.23
CA VAL A 498 -28.37 4.69 22.52
C VAL A 498 -26.94 4.64 23.05
N SER A 499 -26.70 5.23 24.23
CA SER A 499 -25.43 5.12 24.94
C SER A 499 -25.57 5.42 26.44
N PRO A 500 -24.86 4.69 27.33
CA PRO A 500 -24.81 5.02 28.75
C PRO A 500 -24.07 6.35 29.03
N GLU A 501 -23.33 6.89 28.06
CA GLU A 501 -22.59 8.15 28.20
C GLU A 501 -23.44 9.36 27.83
N SER A 502 -24.44 9.70 28.65
CA SER A 502 -25.46 10.72 28.33
C SER A 502 -24.87 12.07 27.90
N ALA A 503 -23.79 12.54 28.54
CA ALA A 503 -23.14 13.80 28.16
C ALA A 503 -22.56 13.76 26.75
N LYS A 504 -21.90 12.67 26.35
CA LYS A 504 -21.39 12.49 24.98
C LYS A 504 -22.52 12.33 23.98
N LEU A 505 -23.61 11.67 24.38
CA LEU A 505 -24.77 11.46 23.55
C LEU A 505 -25.46 12.79 23.17
N LEU A 506 -25.60 13.72 24.13
CA LEU A 506 -26.11 15.08 23.90
C LEU A 506 -25.21 15.90 22.97
N VAL A 507 -23.89 15.74 23.07
CA VAL A 507 -22.94 16.41 22.16
C VAL A 507 -23.05 15.82 20.75
N LEU A 508 -23.17 14.50 20.64
CA LEU A 508 -23.34 13.81 19.35
C LEU A 508 -24.64 14.23 18.66
N GLU A 509 -25.75 14.30 19.38
CA GLU A 509 -27.04 14.77 18.88
C GLU A 509 -26.92 16.17 18.27
N LYS A 510 -26.34 17.13 19.01
CA LYS A 510 -26.14 18.49 18.52
C LYS A 510 -25.26 18.54 17.27
N SER A 511 -24.19 17.75 17.23
CA SER A 511 -23.32 17.62 16.06
C SER A 511 -24.11 17.11 14.85
N ILE A 512 -24.90 16.05 15.01
CA ILE A 512 -25.70 15.48 13.92
C ILE A 512 -26.73 16.49 13.43
N LEU A 513 -27.41 17.22 14.32
CA LEU A 513 -28.41 18.24 13.92
C LEU A 513 -27.78 19.46 13.24
N GLN A 514 -26.51 19.78 13.50
CA GLN A 514 -25.79 20.78 12.72
C GLN A 514 -25.50 20.30 11.29
N GLU A 515 -25.15 19.02 11.16
CA GLU A 515 -24.81 18.37 9.88
C GLU A 515 -26.06 17.96 9.05
N SER A 516 -27.19 17.74 9.71
CA SER A 516 -28.47 17.26 9.17
C SER A 516 -29.64 17.82 10.00
N PRO A 517 -30.00 19.11 9.81
CA PRO A 517 -31.02 19.80 10.63
C PRO A 517 -32.41 19.16 10.61
N GLU A 518 -32.70 18.40 9.56
CA GLU A 518 -33.98 17.73 9.33
C GLU A 518 -34.01 16.28 9.86
N ALA A 519 -32.94 15.80 10.50
CA ALA A 519 -32.91 14.50 11.15
C ALA A 519 -33.82 14.47 12.40
N LYS A 520 -34.62 13.40 12.54
CA LYS A 520 -35.41 13.15 13.74
C LYS A 520 -34.64 12.20 14.66
N LEU A 521 -34.17 12.70 15.79
CA LEU A 521 -33.34 11.94 16.73
C LEU A 521 -34.09 11.70 18.05
N VAL A 522 -33.90 10.51 18.62
CA VAL A 522 -34.39 10.14 19.95
C VAL A 522 -33.21 9.63 20.76
N LEU A 523 -33.08 10.07 22.01
CA LEU A 523 -31.98 9.68 22.88
C LEU A 523 -32.44 8.68 23.93
N ALA A 524 -31.64 7.65 24.16
CA ALA A 524 -31.85 6.70 25.24
C ALA A 524 -30.52 6.28 25.87
N SER A 525 -30.53 6.01 27.19
CA SER A 525 -29.32 5.55 27.89
C SER A 525 -29.08 4.04 27.69
N TYR A 526 -30.15 3.27 27.54
CA TYR A 526 -30.12 1.82 27.30
C TYR A 526 -31.21 1.44 26.30
N ALA A 527 -30.94 0.45 25.43
CA ALA A 527 -31.89 0.02 24.40
C ALA A 527 -33.22 -0.44 25.02
N ASP A 528 -33.15 -1.23 26.10
CA ASP A 528 -34.32 -1.77 26.79
C ASP A 528 -35.15 -0.73 27.57
N SER A 529 -34.58 0.46 27.80
CA SER A 529 -35.29 1.60 28.41
C SER A 529 -36.05 2.44 27.37
N ASP A 530 -35.75 2.23 26.09
CA ASP A 530 -36.43 2.89 24.99
C ASP A 530 -37.80 2.25 24.77
N ARG A 531 -38.87 3.05 24.91
CA ARG A 531 -40.24 2.58 24.73
C ARG A 531 -40.57 2.23 23.29
N SER A 532 -39.76 2.69 22.33
CA SER A 532 -39.95 2.48 20.89
C SER A 532 -39.04 1.39 20.29
N ILE A 533 -38.33 0.61 21.11
CA ILE A 533 -37.52 -0.52 20.60
C ILE A 533 -38.33 -1.51 19.75
N GLY A 534 -39.62 -1.69 20.06
CA GLY A 534 -40.55 -2.52 19.30
C GLY A 534 -40.98 -1.96 17.94
N ASP A 535 -40.62 -0.71 17.63
CA ASP A 535 -40.93 -0.05 16.36
C ASP A 535 -39.76 -0.11 15.36
N MET A 536 -38.55 -0.51 15.82
CA MET A 536 -37.31 -0.42 15.03
C MET A 536 -37.30 -1.42 13.86
N ASP A 537 -37.00 -0.91 12.67
CA ASP A 537 -36.79 -1.71 11.46
C ASP A 537 -35.34 -2.18 11.34
N MET A 538 -34.40 -1.38 11.85
CA MET A 538 -32.98 -1.66 11.83
C MET A 538 -32.32 -1.30 13.17
N ILE A 539 -31.46 -2.17 13.67
CA ILE A 539 -30.62 -1.91 14.86
C ILE A 539 -29.17 -2.19 14.50
N VAL A 540 -28.27 -1.26 14.80
CA VAL A 540 -26.82 -1.48 14.72
C VAL A 540 -26.25 -1.52 16.14
N THR A 541 -25.60 -2.62 16.52
CA THR A 541 -24.88 -2.71 17.80
C THR A 541 -23.38 -2.59 17.56
N ALA A 542 -22.76 -1.60 18.22
CA ALA A 542 -21.34 -1.29 18.06
C ALA A 542 -20.72 -0.98 19.44
N THR A 543 -20.83 -1.93 20.37
CA THR A 543 -20.38 -1.73 21.74
C THR A 543 -18.99 -2.32 22.01
N SER A 544 -18.35 -1.86 23.09
CA SER A 544 -17.12 -2.43 23.64
C SER A 544 -17.37 -3.24 24.92
N GLY A 545 -18.64 -3.46 25.28
CA GLY A 545 -19.08 -4.05 26.53
C GLY A 545 -19.13 -5.58 26.47
N ALA A 546 -17.99 -6.23 26.21
CA ALA A 546 -17.93 -7.69 26.10
C ALA A 546 -18.64 -8.39 27.28
N GLY A 547 -19.61 -9.25 26.98
CA GLY A 547 -20.32 -10.07 27.98
C GLY A 547 -21.43 -9.36 28.76
N LYS A 548 -21.82 -8.13 28.39
CA LYS A 548 -23.00 -7.46 28.97
C LYS A 548 -24.21 -7.63 28.05
N LYS A 549 -25.40 -7.83 28.62
CA LYS A 549 -26.65 -7.80 27.85
C LYS A 549 -26.87 -6.38 27.31
N ILE A 550 -26.79 -6.20 25.99
CA ILE A 550 -26.87 -4.90 25.32
C ILE A 550 -28.32 -4.52 25.00
N LEU A 551 -29.14 -5.49 24.60
CA LEU A 551 -30.57 -5.34 24.37
C LEU A 551 -31.30 -6.67 24.62
N ASP A 552 -32.59 -6.59 24.90
CA ASP A 552 -33.49 -7.73 25.01
C ASP A 552 -34.18 -8.00 23.68
N ILE A 553 -33.70 -9.00 22.94
CA ILE A 553 -34.17 -9.31 21.58
C ILE A 553 -35.67 -9.62 21.54
N MET A 554 -36.26 -10.07 22.66
CA MET A 554 -37.70 -10.34 22.78
C MET A 554 -38.57 -9.10 22.62
N LYS A 555 -38.02 -7.88 22.82
CA LYS A 555 -38.75 -6.61 22.68
C LYS A 555 -38.69 -6.03 21.27
N VAL A 556 -37.87 -6.60 20.40
CA VAL A 556 -37.60 -6.08 19.05
C VAL A 556 -38.75 -6.42 18.09
N LYS A 557 -39.04 -5.51 17.15
CA LYS A 557 -40.02 -5.71 16.09
C LYS A 557 -39.79 -7.02 15.31
N PRO A 558 -40.81 -7.85 15.08
CA PRO A 558 -40.70 -8.94 14.11
C PRO A 558 -40.31 -8.40 12.73
N GLY A 559 -39.28 -8.98 12.13
CA GLY A 559 -38.71 -8.54 10.85
C GLY A 559 -37.73 -7.38 10.97
N CYS A 560 -37.25 -7.07 12.17
CA CYS A 560 -36.13 -6.16 12.36
C CYS A 560 -34.82 -6.79 11.87
N VAL A 561 -33.95 -5.98 11.27
CA VAL A 561 -32.57 -6.35 10.96
C VAL A 561 -31.65 -5.82 12.05
N ILE A 562 -30.93 -6.70 12.73
CA ILE A 562 -29.91 -6.33 13.73
C ILE A 562 -28.53 -6.63 13.17
N THR A 563 -27.69 -5.61 13.02
CA THR A 563 -26.28 -5.77 12.63
C THR A 563 -25.37 -5.65 13.86
N ASP A 564 -24.73 -6.75 14.21
CA ASP A 564 -23.81 -6.85 15.34
C ASP A 564 -22.35 -6.68 14.90
N VAL A 565 -21.78 -5.54 15.27
CA VAL A 565 -20.42 -5.14 14.87
C VAL A 565 -19.39 -5.47 15.95
N ALA A 566 -19.83 -5.92 17.13
CA ALA A 566 -18.93 -6.18 18.23
C ALA A 566 -18.11 -7.45 17.99
N ARG A 567 -16.89 -7.45 18.52
CA ARG A 567 -16.00 -8.61 18.56
C ARG A 567 -15.40 -8.71 19.97
N PRO A 568 -15.80 -9.72 20.79
CA PRO A 568 -16.86 -10.72 20.55
C PRO A 568 -18.25 -10.10 20.31
N LEU A 569 -19.16 -10.88 19.70
CA LEU A 569 -20.54 -10.47 19.39
C LEU A 569 -21.32 -10.05 20.66
N ASP A 570 -22.17 -9.04 20.53
CA ASP A 570 -23.08 -8.54 21.56
C ASP A 570 -24.29 -9.49 21.77
N LEU A 571 -24.73 -10.19 20.73
CA LEU A 571 -25.88 -11.11 20.76
C LEU A 571 -25.44 -12.58 20.55
N PRO A 572 -25.47 -13.43 21.61
CA PRO A 572 -25.07 -14.82 21.49
C PRO A 572 -26.13 -15.66 20.75
N ALA A 573 -25.70 -16.77 20.13
CA ALA A 573 -26.56 -17.62 19.30
C ALA A 573 -27.81 -18.15 20.03
N GLU A 574 -27.70 -18.43 21.32
CA GLU A 574 -28.81 -18.91 22.17
C GLU A 574 -29.92 -17.87 22.36
N GLU A 575 -29.59 -16.57 22.36
CA GLU A 575 -30.57 -15.49 22.44
C GLU A 575 -31.22 -15.26 21.07
N VAL A 576 -30.41 -15.27 20.00
CA VAL A 576 -30.90 -15.11 18.62
C VAL A 576 -31.90 -16.22 18.26
N ALA A 577 -31.64 -17.46 18.68
CA ALA A 577 -32.52 -18.60 18.42
C ALA A 577 -33.95 -18.44 18.99
N LYS A 578 -34.16 -17.57 20.00
CA LYS A 578 -35.49 -17.30 20.58
C LYS A 578 -36.37 -16.44 19.68
N ARG A 579 -35.78 -15.73 18.70
CA ARG A 579 -36.47 -14.81 17.78
C ARG A 579 -36.13 -15.15 16.33
N PRO A 580 -36.61 -16.29 15.81
CA PRO A 580 -36.36 -16.69 14.41
C PRO A 580 -37.06 -15.77 13.39
N ASP A 581 -37.90 -14.85 13.85
CA ASP A 581 -38.56 -13.79 13.10
C ASP A 581 -37.76 -12.47 13.07
N VAL A 582 -36.55 -12.44 13.65
CA VAL A 582 -35.62 -11.29 13.62
C VAL A 582 -34.35 -11.70 12.87
N LEU A 583 -33.87 -10.86 11.96
CA LEU A 583 -32.66 -11.14 11.18
C LEU A 583 -31.44 -10.54 11.88
N VAL A 584 -30.68 -11.37 12.59
CA VAL A 584 -29.44 -10.94 13.27
C VAL A 584 -28.24 -11.33 12.41
N ILE A 585 -27.50 -10.32 11.95
CA ILE A 585 -26.34 -10.45 11.07
C ILE A 585 -25.10 -9.90 11.76
N GLU A 586 -23.94 -10.41 11.40
CA GLU A 586 -22.64 -9.87 11.80
C GLU A 586 -22.25 -8.68 10.94
N SER A 587 -21.23 -7.91 11.34
CA SER A 587 -20.66 -6.86 10.50
C SER A 587 -20.23 -7.40 9.15
N GLY A 588 -20.61 -6.75 8.06
CA GLY A 588 -20.26 -7.18 6.71
C GLY A 588 -18.78 -7.41 6.50
N GLU A 589 -18.40 -8.65 6.24
CA GLU A 589 -17.08 -8.99 5.71
C GLU A 589 -16.94 -8.52 4.26
N VAL A 590 -15.69 -8.40 3.81
CA VAL A 590 -15.37 -7.88 2.49
C VAL A 590 -14.71 -8.96 1.65
N TYR A 591 -15.23 -9.16 0.45
CA TYR A 591 -14.62 -9.99 -0.58
C TYR A 591 -13.60 -9.17 -1.37
N LEU A 592 -12.34 -9.58 -1.32
CA LEU A 592 -11.22 -8.94 -2.02
C LEU A 592 -11.14 -9.38 -3.49
N PRO A 593 -10.63 -8.50 -4.38
CA PRO A 593 -10.42 -8.83 -5.79
C PRO A 593 -9.13 -9.64 -5.99
N GLY A 594 -9.11 -10.53 -6.99
CA GLY A 594 -7.97 -11.40 -7.30
C GLY A 594 -8.06 -12.80 -6.66
N GLU A 595 -6.93 -13.48 -6.52
CA GLU A 595 -6.82 -14.82 -5.90
C GLU A 595 -5.92 -14.70 -4.67
N VAL A 596 -6.53 -14.49 -3.50
CA VAL A 596 -5.77 -14.11 -2.30
C VAL A 596 -5.06 -15.33 -1.70
N ARG A 597 -3.77 -15.16 -1.41
CA ARG A 597 -2.94 -16.18 -0.77
C ARG A 597 -2.41 -15.66 0.56
N MET A 598 -2.91 -16.23 1.65
CA MET A 598 -2.46 -16.00 3.02
C MET A 598 -2.86 -17.19 3.91
N LYS A 599 -2.33 -17.26 5.13
CA LYS A 599 -2.86 -18.16 6.16
C LYS A 599 -4.25 -17.71 6.60
N GLN A 600 -5.05 -18.68 7.05
CA GLN A 600 -6.40 -18.41 7.55
C GLN A 600 -6.41 -17.39 8.70
N ILE A 601 -7.43 -16.53 8.67
CA ILE A 601 -7.71 -15.49 9.66
C ILE A 601 -9.13 -15.62 10.26
N GLY A 602 -9.72 -16.81 10.19
CA GLY A 602 -11.08 -17.07 10.69
C GLY A 602 -12.13 -17.33 9.60
N PHE A 603 -11.74 -17.32 8.33
CA PHE A 603 -12.59 -17.65 7.18
C PHE A 603 -12.02 -18.84 6.41
N GLU A 604 -12.90 -19.65 5.83
CA GLU A 604 -12.52 -20.76 4.93
C GLU A 604 -12.01 -20.21 3.58
N ASP A 605 -12.71 -19.20 3.04
CA ASP A 605 -12.31 -18.50 1.83
C ASP A 605 -11.26 -17.42 2.14
N HIS A 606 -10.10 -17.51 1.49
CA HIS A 606 -9.01 -16.54 1.65
C HIS A 606 -9.30 -15.18 1.02
N ASN A 607 -10.27 -15.07 0.10
CA ASN A 607 -10.69 -13.79 -0.46
C ASN A 607 -11.57 -12.98 0.51
N VAL A 608 -12.11 -13.60 1.56
CA VAL A 608 -12.94 -12.93 2.55
C VAL A 608 -12.08 -12.41 3.69
N VAL A 609 -12.21 -11.12 3.99
CA VAL A 609 -11.47 -10.45 5.07
C VAL A 609 -12.37 -9.58 5.93
N TYR A 610 -11.91 -9.33 7.16
CA TYR A 610 -12.52 -8.32 8.02
C TYR A 610 -12.43 -6.93 7.37
N ALA A 611 -13.48 -6.13 7.52
CA ALA A 611 -13.56 -4.78 6.97
C ALA A 611 -12.38 -3.87 7.38
N CYS A 612 -11.84 -4.03 8.59
CA CYS A 612 -10.67 -3.26 9.02
C CYS A 612 -9.39 -3.56 8.23
N LEU A 613 -9.20 -4.82 7.82
CA LEU A 613 -8.12 -5.22 6.91
C LEU A 613 -8.40 -4.70 5.50
N ALA A 614 -9.67 -4.75 5.05
CA ALA A 614 -10.08 -4.21 3.76
C ALA A 614 -9.75 -2.71 3.61
N GLU A 615 -9.92 -1.89 4.67
CA GLU A 615 -9.50 -0.48 4.67
C GLU A 615 -8.01 -0.31 4.36
N THR A 616 -7.17 -1.10 5.01
CA THR A 616 -5.72 -1.02 4.82
C THR A 616 -5.36 -1.42 3.38
N ILE A 617 -6.01 -2.45 2.86
CA ILE A 617 -5.79 -2.96 1.50
C ILE A 617 -6.26 -1.95 0.46
N VAL A 618 -7.45 -1.34 0.63
CA VAL A 618 -7.97 -0.41 -0.37
C VAL A 618 -7.16 0.88 -0.43
N LEU A 619 -6.71 1.41 0.71
CA LEU A 619 -5.78 2.56 0.74
C LEU A 619 -4.47 2.22 0.03
N THR A 620 -4.02 0.97 0.19
CA THR A 620 -2.82 0.46 -0.49
C THR A 620 -3.02 0.35 -2.00
N LEU A 621 -4.16 -0.16 -2.46
CA LEU A 621 -4.50 -0.22 -3.89
C LEU A 621 -4.64 1.18 -4.51
N GLU A 622 -5.15 2.15 -3.75
CA GLU A 622 -5.27 3.55 -4.20
C GLU A 622 -3.91 4.26 -4.23
N GLY A 623 -2.91 3.77 -3.48
CA GLY A 623 -1.63 4.46 -3.28
C GLY A 623 -1.73 5.63 -2.30
N ARG A 624 -2.77 5.65 -1.45
CA ARG A 624 -3.01 6.72 -0.47
C ARG A 624 -2.44 6.35 0.88
N PHE A 625 -1.18 6.71 1.10
CA PHE A 625 -0.43 6.37 2.32
C PHE A 625 -0.47 7.51 3.33
N GLU A 626 -1.56 7.57 4.10
CA GLU A 626 -1.76 8.57 5.13
C GLU A 626 -2.38 7.97 6.39
N ASN A 627 -2.30 8.73 7.48
CA ASN A 627 -3.08 8.44 8.68
C ASN A 627 -4.56 8.64 8.38
N PHE A 628 -5.28 7.57 8.09
CA PHE A 628 -6.64 7.66 7.55
C PHE A 628 -7.70 7.69 8.66
N THR A 629 -7.91 6.56 9.34
CA THR A 629 -8.90 6.46 10.42
C THR A 629 -8.21 6.25 11.77
N LEU A 630 -8.29 7.27 12.62
CA LEU A 630 -7.68 7.29 13.95
C LEU A 630 -8.67 7.82 15.00
N GLY A 631 -8.42 7.49 16.25
CA GLY A 631 -9.19 8.03 17.37
C GLY A 631 -10.60 7.43 17.49
N ARG A 632 -11.42 8.08 18.30
CA ARG A 632 -12.78 7.61 18.64
C ARG A 632 -13.90 8.38 17.96
N THR A 633 -13.57 9.41 17.20
CA THR A 633 -14.51 10.19 16.41
C THR A 633 -14.18 9.96 14.95
N ILE A 634 -15.05 9.24 14.25
CA ILE A 634 -14.86 8.94 12.83
C ILE A 634 -15.64 9.97 12.00
N GLU A 635 -14.95 10.56 11.03
CA GLU A 635 -15.55 11.43 10.02
C GLU A 635 -16.42 10.58 9.07
N TRP A 636 -17.71 10.92 8.93
CA TRP A 636 -18.63 10.13 8.10
C TRP A 636 -18.26 10.22 6.61
N GLU A 637 -17.62 11.32 6.20
CA GLU A 637 -17.10 11.53 4.84
C GLU A 637 -16.06 10.46 4.48
N LYS A 638 -15.17 10.11 5.42
CA LYS A 638 -14.19 9.03 5.22
C LYS A 638 -14.84 7.66 5.09
N VAL A 639 -15.97 7.43 5.76
CA VAL A 639 -16.75 6.17 5.62
C VAL A 639 -17.33 6.06 4.22
N HIS A 640 -17.88 7.15 3.70
CA HIS A 640 -18.41 7.18 2.33
C HIS A 640 -17.30 7.09 1.27
N GLU A 641 -16.18 7.77 1.51
CA GLU A 641 -15.02 7.75 0.64
C GLU A 641 -14.41 6.35 0.53
N ILE A 642 -14.16 5.69 1.66
CA ILE A 642 -13.54 4.36 1.65
C ILE A 642 -14.43 3.30 1.01
N TYR A 643 -15.75 3.42 1.15
CA TYR A 643 -16.72 2.60 0.44
C TYR A 643 -16.58 2.74 -1.08
N LYS A 644 -16.50 3.98 -1.59
CA LYS A 644 -16.32 4.25 -3.02
C LYS A 644 -14.98 3.71 -3.54
N LEU A 645 -13.91 3.87 -2.76
CA LEU A 645 -12.61 3.28 -3.10
C LEU A 645 -12.69 1.75 -3.14
N GLY A 646 -13.41 1.13 -2.19
CA GLY A 646 -13.65 -0.31 -2.17
C GLY A 646 -14.27 -0.80 -3.47
N LEU A 647 -15.37 -0.17 -3.88
CA LEU A 647 -16.05 -0.46 -5.14
C LEU A 647 -15.15 -0.21 -6.37
N LYS A 648 -14.45 0.92 -6.42
CA LYS A 648 -13.49 1.26 -7.50
C LYS A 648 -12.45 0.17 -7.69
N HIS A 649 -11.97 -0.41 -6.58
CA HIS A 649 -10.97 -1.45 -6.61
C HIS A 649 -11.53 -2.87 -6.72
N GLY A 650 -12.84 -3.05 -6.83
CA GLY A 650 -13.48 -4.34 -7.04
C GLY A 650 -13.77 -5.13 -5.77
N MET A 651 -13.73 -4.48 -4.60
CA MET A 651 -14.21 -5.07 -3.36
C MET A 651 -15.73 -5.18 -3.37
N ARG A 652 -16.26 -6.24 -2.75
CA ARG A 652 -17.70 -6.50 -2.63
C ARG A 652 -18.03 -6.85 -1.20
N LEU A 653 -19.29 -6.66 -0.81
CA LEU A 653 -19.80 -7.29 0.40
C LEU A 653 -19.66 -8.81 0.21
N ALA A 654 -19.12 -9.49 1.22
CA ALA A 654 -19.16 -10.94 1.26
C ALA A 654 -20.60 -11.42 1.52
N ALA A 655 -20.79 -12.72 1.74
CA ALA A 655 -22.10 -13.21 2.12
C ALA A 655 -22.51 -12.65 3.49
N ILE A 656 -23.79 -12.31 3.65
CA ILE A 656 -24.32 -11.92 4.96
C ILE A 656 -24.26 -13.13 5.88
N SER A 657 -23.54 -13.01 6.99
CA SER A 657 -23.44 -14.04 8.01
C SER A 657 -24.22 -13.64 9.25
N GLY A 658 -24.82 -14.61 9.93
CA GLY A 658 -25.30 -14.47 11.30
C GLY A 658 -24.49 -15.35 12.25
N VAL A 659 -24.96 -15.43 13.49
CA VAL A 659 -24.32 -16.19 14.59
C VAL A 659 -24.10 -17.68 14.31
N ASN A 660 -24.79 -18.24 13.31
CA ASN A 660 -24.70 -19.65 12.90
C ASN A 660 -24.03 -19.84 11.52
N GLY A 661 -23.42 -18.79 10.95
CA GLY A 661 -22.80 -18.81 9.63
C GLY A 661 -23.58 -18.03 8.57
N VAL A 662 -23.27 -18.30 7.30
CA VAL A 662 -23.79 -17.57 6.14
C VAL A 662 -25.29 -17.80 5.95
N PHE A 663 -26.05 -16.74 5.68
CA PHE A 663 -27.47 -16.81 5.32
C PHE A 663 -27.66 -17.04 3.81
N SER A 664 -28.44 -18.07 3.47
CA SER A 664 -29.00 -18.23 2.12
C SER A 664 -30.22 -17.32 1.91
N ASP A 665 -30.65 -17.15 0.65
CA ASP A 665 -31.91 -16.45 0.36
C ASP A 665 -33.12 -17.17 1.00
N GLU A 666 -33.12 -18.50 1.04
CA GLU A 666 -34.17 -19.30 1.70
C GLU A 666 -34.24 -19.04 3.22
N ASP A 667 -33.10 -18.81 3.87
CA ASP A 667 -33.07 -18.46 5.28
C ASP A 667 -33.70 -17.09 5.53
N ILE A 668 -33.40 -16.11 4.68
CA ILE A 668 -33.97 -14.76 4.79
C ILE A 668 -35.48 -14.79 4.52
N ASP A 669 -35.92 -15.54 3.51
CA ASP A 669 -37.35 -15.74 3.23
C ASP A 669 -38.08 -16.43 4.38
N ARG A 670 -37.43 -17.38 5.06
CA ARG A 670 -37.97 -18.00 6.27
C ARG A 670 -38.15 -16.97 7.39
N VAL A 671 -37.15 -16.12 7.63
CA VAL A 671 -37.26 -15.03 8.62
C VAL A 671 -38.39 -14.07 8.25
N ARG A 672 -38.50 -13.68 6.96
CA ARG A 672 -39.57 -12.82 6.44
C ARG A 672 -40.95 -13.40 6.72
N ARG A 673 -41.18 -14.69 6.41
CA ARG A 673 -42.46 -15.36 6.65
C ARG A 673 -42.82 -15.35 8.13
N LEU A 674 -41.89 -15.74 8.99
CA LEU A 674 -42.12 -15.76 10.45
C LEU A 674 -42.39 -14.36 11.01
N ALA A 675 -41.71 -13.34 10.49
CA ALA A 675 -41.96 -11.95 10.85
C ALA A 675 -43.37 -11.50 10.48
N LEU A 676 -43.85 -11.82 9.28
CA LEU A 676 -45.21 -11.51 8.85
C LEU A 676 -46.25 -12.24 9.70
N GLU A 677 -46.06 -13.53 9.98
CA GLU A 677 -46.94 -14.30 10.87
C GLU A 677 -47.01 -13.70 12.28
N ALA A 678 -45.87 -13.30 12.84
CA ALA A 678 -45.81 -12.66 14.15
C ALA A 678 -46.51 -11.28 14.16
N ARG A 679 -46.34 -10.48 13.10
CA ARG A 679 -47.05 -9.19 12.94
C ARG A 679 -48.55 -9.37 12.85
N GLU A 680 -49.04 -10.39 12.15
CA GLU A 680 -50.48 -10.67 12.06
C GLU A 680 -51.05 -11.17 13.39
N LYS A 681 -50.35 -12.05 14.10
CA LYS A 681 -50.76 -12.47 15.47
C LYS A 681 -50.85 -11.29 16.44
N ALA A 682 -49.96 -10.32 16.34
CA ALA A 682 -49.99 -9.12 17.18
C ALA A 682 -51.18 -8.19 16.88
N LYS A 683 -51.68 -8.16 15.63
CA LYS A 683 -52.88 -7.40 15.24
C LYS A 683 -54.18 -8.07 15.71
N HIS A 684 -54.18 -9.40 15.86
CA HIS A 684 -55.34 -10.19 16.28
C HIS A 684 -54.99 -11.10 17.47
N PRO A 685 -54.79 -10.55 18.69
CA PRO A 685 -54.58 -11.38 19.87
C PRO A 685 -55.86 -12.20 20.10
N SER A 686 -55.77 -13.52 19.89
CA SER A 686 -56.91 -14.43 20.05
C SER A 686 -57.53 -14.27 21.43
N GLY A 687 -58.75 -13.74 21.49
CA GLY A 687 -59.57 -13.69 22.69
C GLY A 687 -59.93 -15.11 23.14
N GLN A 688 -59.26 -15.58 24.19
CA GLN A 688 -59.71 -16.73 24.98
C GLN A 688 -59.99 -16.27 26.41
N HIS A 689 -61.19 -15.72 26.60
CA HIS A 689 -61.96 -15.97 27.82
C HIS A 689 -63.18 -16.77 27.40
N ALA A 690 -63.09 -18.09 27.58
CA ALA A 690 -64.25 -18.96 27.50
C ALA A 690 -65.21 -18.58 28.65
N SER A 691 -66.36 -18.04 28.29
CA SER A 691 -67.54 -18.00 29.15
C SER A 691 -67.93 -19.44 29.48
N GLY A 692 -67.96 -19.77 30.77
CA GLY A 692 -68.47 -21.05 31.28
C GLY A 692 -69.94 -21.25 30.92
N PRO A 693 -70.43 -22.50 30.86
CA PRO A 693 -71.82 -22.78 30.52
C PRO A 693 -72.73 -22.43 31.70
N ASP A 694 -73.79 -21.66 31.42
CA ASP A 694 -74.94 -21.48 32.29
C ASP A 694 -75.58 -22.85 32.59
N VAL A 695 -75.62 -23.20 33.87
CA VAL A 695 -76.44 -24.30 34.39
C VAL A 695 -77.79 -23.71 34.76
N ALA A 696 -78.81 -24.10 34.01
CA ALA A 696 -80.21 -23.88 34.36
C ALA A 696 -80.55 -24.63 35.67
N LEU A 697 -81.19 -23.92 36.61
CA LEU A 697 -81.91 -24.50 37.74
C LEU A 697 -83.40 -24.29 37.47
N GLU A 698 -84.12 -25.39 37.26
CA GLU A 698 -85.55 -25.51 37.53
C GLU A 698 -85.73 -26.11 38.94
N GLU A 699 -86.82 -25.67 39.58
CA GLU A 699 -87.35 -25.90 40.95
C GLU A 699 -86.81 -25.05 42.10
#